data_AF-A0A1F7RWH7-F1
#
_entry.id   AF-A0A1F7RWH7-F1
#
_cell.length_a   1.000
_cell.length_b   1.000
_cell.length_c   1.000
_cell.angle_alpha   90.00
_cell.angle_beta   90.00
_cell.angle_gamma   90.00
#
_symmetry.space_group_name_H-M   'P 1'
#
loop_
_entity.id
_entity.type
_entity.pdbx_description
1 polymer ?
#
loop_
_entity_poly.entity_id
_entity_poly.type
_entity_poly.pdbx_seq_one_letter_code
_entity_poly.pdbx_strand_id
1 'polypeptide(L)'
;MKDVLSDIFTRCLAVIQTGKYNCLSIQNITPIEDNQTLNAPVGTALILGSDDQKKEPLAIIAITSPKLTTDHPGLLALVVRRAQAYKASYFITWTLRDAALWKTPRLGTPTERSYIEKLRDYEDNYEISRDAENQIFCEPVRLRILNIGQNLISDLENLFKNQALELVRIDATYFVQRIIDSVHELLPIVTDSLHMRFSADLDFRSKFTQWAVSHNIAGSPADRDFSLSIARQIIYRLLGKILFYQSLRRVARQLPALDLTGIDSSQILSTLRRDFAEALKIDYHAVFAEDVPDTITWPTEATKRLAALIHDFNTRDFSNLPQDVVGTVFERLIPPEERHLLGQYFTSEPLCDLGITFCVLSPHSLVADVTCGTGTFLIRAYDRKRWLGNHDHAAQLAELWGIDIAPFPAELAVINLFRQNLTAASNFPRIVCQDIFAIKPGDKLPFPPLKMNIANPEQVDEPIPQFDAIIGNFPYVGANQIEQKDKNYLNFIRYTLIEAWLEKYPELFYYPSKHEQTLFESSIADGKHNDSNRNRLKLRISTYADLYVYIFFQAARFLKSGGRMGIITSNAWIDVNYGYELQKFLCNQFKIVAILESRCEPWFTEASVNTVFTIVERCEDQKARDMNLVKFVKVKKQLAELVPADPEIEPLSRWKHLRKLTEGIENAGHKYARTVPLGVITEEDENFRIRVCRQGELHEELQHESKTVKWGKYLRAPEIFLNLIKNGYFCLLRDIAVPMRGGTTRINEFFHTTPQVAESFAIETEYLLPLIKSPKDSIRILIDVEELELRIFVCRRSKEKLKELGHKGALKYVEWGEKQTYSRGEFKGLNWPDGTWLVNRQPGWYALPSTETNSGQVFFSQSIGERHMHRYCNKQIIPDCTHYYFVPNKDIEDKILSALLNSSVCALSSEIFGRVTLGDGVLSIKVEDARDYLLVPDLRKSTFEQKKRLTDAFDALCTR
;
A
#
# COMPACT_ATOMS: atom_id res chain seq x y z
N MET A 1 22.73 49.85 -4.11
CA MET A 1 23.08 48.90 -3.02
C MET A 1 23.20 49.56 -1.63
N LYS A 2 24.00 50.63 -1.43
CA LYS A 2 24.13 51.29 -0.12
C LYS A 2 22.81 51.72 0.51
N ASP A 3 21.93 52.34 -0.26
CA ASP A 3 20.62 52.81 0.24
C ASP A 3 19.73 51.65 0.69
N VAL A 4 19.80 50.51 -0.01
CA VAL A 4 19.05 49.29 0.30
C VAL A 4 19.55 48.66 1.60
N LEU A 5 20.87 48.50 1.73
CA LEU A 5 21.48 48.03 2.97
C LEU A 5 21.13 48.99 4.13
N SER A 6 21.15 50.30 3.88
CA SER A 6 20.89 51.32 4.91
C SER A 6 19.46 51.24 5.41
N ASP A 7 18.49 51.12 4.51
CA ASP A 7 17.08 50.93 4.87
C ASP A 7 16.85 49.62 5.65
N ILE A 8 17.35 48.49 5.14
CA ILE A 8 17.18 47.17 5.79
C ILE A 8 17.80 47.18 7.18
N PHE A 9 19.01 47.71 7.31
CA PHE A 9 19.72 47.76 8.58
C PHE A 9 19.01 48.69 9.58
N THR A 10 18.56 49.85 9.13
CA THR A 10 17.80 50.79 9.97
C THR A 10 16.50 50.19 10.46
N ARG A 11 15.72 49.55 9.57
CA ARG A 11 14.45 48.89 9.92
C ARG A 11 14.65 47.71 10.87
N CYS A 12 15.69 46.90 10.66
CA CYS A 12 16.05 45.80 11.54
C CYS A 12 16.37 46.30 12.95
N LEU A 13 17.25 47.30 13.05
CA LEU A 13 17.66 47.89 14.33
C LEU A 13 16.52 48.65 15.04
N ALA A 14 15.58 49.25 14.30
CA ALA A 14 14.43 49.96 14.87
C ALA A 14 13.58 49.05 15.78
N VAL A 15 13.53 47.73 15.53
CA VAL A 15 12.76 46.79 16.37
C VAL A 15 13.30 46.69 17.79
N ILE A 16 14.59 46.97 18.02
CA ILE A 16 15.16 47.04 19.38
C ILE A 16 14.71 48.34 20.07
N GLN A 17 14.50 49.41 19.31
CA GLN A 17 14.08 50.71 19.83
C GLN A 17 12.57 50.79 20.15
N THR A 18 11.73 49.91 19.58
CA THR A 18 10.27 49.89 19.81
C THR A 18 9.85 49.26 21.14
N GLY A 19 10.79 48.75 21.95
CA GLY A 19 10.48 48.10 23.25
C GLY A 19 10.00 46.65 23.13
N LYS A 20 10.13 46.01 21.96
CA LYS A 20 9.82 44.57 21.80
C LYS A 20 10.85 43.68 22.53
N TYR A 21 12.10 44.12 22.59
CA TYR A 21 13.23 43.40 23.17
C TYR A 21 13.80 44.19 24.37
N ASN A 22 13.08 44.19 25.51
CA ASN A 22 13.35 45.09 26.65
C ASN A 22 14.76 44.96 27.25
N CYS A 23 15.43 43.82 27.08
CA CYS A 23 16.77 43.59 27.59
C CYS A 23 17.89 43.94 26.59
N LEU A 24 17.56 44.45 25.39
CA LEU A 24 18.54 44.83 24.37
C LEU A 24 18.52 46.35 24.12
N SER A 25 19.69 46.94 23.90
CA SER A 25 19.81 48.33 23.44
C SER A 25 20.95 48.49 22.43
N ILE A 26 20.94 49.55 21.64
CA ILE A 26 21.90 49.77 20.55
C ILE A 26 22.82 50.94 20.87
N GLN A 27 24.11 50.80 20.57
CA GLN A 27 25.10 51.87 20.62
C GLN A 27 26.04 51.82 19.40
N ASN A 28 26.76 52.91 19.13
CA ASN A 28 27.86 52.97 18.16
C ASN A 28 27.51 52.43 16.75
N ILE A 29 26.35 52.84 16.22
CA ILE A 29 25.95 52.53 14.84
C ILE A 29 26.90 53.24 13.88
N THR A 30 27.63 52.47 13.09
CA THR A 30 28.44 52.97 11.98
C THR A 30 27.57 52.98 10.73
N PRO A 31 27.47 54.12 10.01
CA PRO A 31 26.71 54.18 8.76
C PRO A 31 27.30 53.24 7.71
N ILE A 32 26.50 52.91 6.69
CA ILE A 32 26.92 51.99 5.63
C ILE A 32 27.79 52.74 4.62
N GLU A 33 29.09 52.48 4.67
CA GLU A 33 30.10 53.14 3.84
C GLU A 33 30.93 52.11 3.05
N ASP A 34 31.53 52.53 1.93
CA ASP A 34 32.39 51.65 1.15
C ASP A 34 33.67 51.35 1.91
N ASN A 35 33.96 50.07 2.11
CA ASN A 35 35.21 49.63 2.69
C ASN A 35 36.20 49.27 1.58
N GLN A 36 37.27 50.06 1.43
CA GLN A 36 38.27 49.87 0.38
C GLN A 36 38.97 48.50 0.43
N THR A 37 39.13 47.92 1.63
CA THR A 37 39.78 46.61 1.80
C THR A 37 38.85 45.45 1.41
N LEU A 38 37.54 45.62 1.58
CA LEU A 38 36.54 44.59 1.26
C LEU A 38 35.95 44.73 -0.14
N ASN A 39 36.19 45.87 -0.81
CA ASN A 39 35.55 46.24 -2.06
C ASN A 39 34.01 46.13 -2.00
N ALA A 40 33.42 46.45 -0.83
CA ALA A 40 31.99 46.34 -0.57
C ALA A 40 31.55 47.33 0.52
N PRO A 41 30.29 47.81 0.49
CA PRO A 41 29.73 48.64 1.56
C PRO A 41 29.45 47.83 2.82
N VAL A 42 29.85 48.34 3.99
CA VAL A 42 29.64 47.68 5.29
C VAL A 42 29.11 48.66 6.33
N GLY A 43 28.07 48.24 7.06
CA GLY A 43 27.60 48.89 8.28
C GLY A 43 27.78 48.00 9.49
N THR A 44 27.96 48.59 10.68
CA THR A 44 27.96 47.82 11.93
C THR A 44 27.20 48.50 13.05
N ALA A 45 26.64 47.74 13.98
CA ALA A 45 26.02 48.25 15.20
C ALA A 45 26.44 47.41 16.40
N LEU A 46 26.67 48.06 17.54
CA LEU A 46 26.91 47.38 18.81
C LEU A 46 25.58 47.17 19.53
N ILE A 47 25.30 45.93 19.88
CA ILE A 47 24.15 45.53 20.69
C ILE A 47 24.62 45.31 22.12
N LEU A 48 23.96 45.97 23.06
CA LEU A 48 24.18 45.84 24.50
C LEU A 48 23.05 45.03 25.11
N GLY A 49 23.39 44.07 25.96
CA GLY A 49 22.46 43.44 26.89
C GLY A 49 22.29 44.30 28.14
N SER A 50 21.08 44.41 28.66
CA SER A 50 20.74 45.13 29.89
C SER A 50 19.95 44.21 30.81
N ASP A 51 20.51 43.96 31.99
CA ASP A 51 19.79 43.41 33.15
C ASP A 51 19.62 44.57 34.16
N ASP A 52 18.65 44.50 35.08
CA ASP A 52 18.16 45.61 35.93
C ASP A 52 19.24 46.35 36.76
N GLN A 53 20.51 45.89 36.74
CA GLN A 53 21.63 46.51 37.43
C GLN A 53 22.88 46.80 36.55
N LYS A 54 22.95 46.39 35.27
CA LYS A 54 24.15 46.64 34.42
C LYS A 54 23.87 46.51 32.91
N LYS A 55 24.51 47.39 32.11
CA LYS A 55 24.60 47.26 30.64
C LYS A 55 25.95 46.67 30.24
N GLU A 56 25.95 45.66 29.38
CA GLU A 56 27.17 45.05 28.87
C GLU A 56 27.15 44.80 27.35
N PRO A 57 28.31 44.89 26.68
CA PRO A 57 28.45 44.56 25.26
C PRO A 57 28.13 43.09 24.98
N LEU A 58 27.08 42.85 24.19
CA LEU A 58 26.62 41.51 23.85
C LEU A 58 27.16 41.07 22.49
N ALA A 59 26.84 41.82 21.43
CA ALA A 59 27.18 41.44 20.07
C ALA A 59 27.44 42.62 19.13
N ILE A 60 28.24 42.40 18.08
CA ILE A 60 28.32 43.33 16.94
C ILE A 60 27.60 42.72 15.74
N ILE A 61 26.65 43.45 15.17
CA ILE A 61 26.02 43.08 13.90
C ILE A 61 26.73 43.82 12.77
N ALA A 62 27.20 43.09 11.77
CA ALA A 62 27.79 43.65 10.55
C ALA A 62 26.97 43.24 9.33
N ILE A 63 26.49 44.24 8.57
CA ILE A 63 25.74 44.04 7.33
C ILE A 63 26.57 44.48 6.12
N THR A 64 26.54 43.72 5.04
CA THR A 64 27.27 43.98 3.80
C THR A 64 26.53 43.45 2.57
N SER A 65 27.05 43.76 1.38
CA SER A 65 26.48 43.31 0.10
C SER A 65 26.58 41.79 -0.10
N PRO A 66 25.69 41.18 -0.92
CA PRO A 66 25.69 39.74 -1.22
C PRO A 66 26.87 39.27 -2.09
N LYS A 67 27.79 40.17 -2.47
CA LYS A 67 29.05 39.85 -3.15
C LYS A 67 30.04 39.13 -2.23
N LEU A 68 29.90 39.28 -0.91
CA LEU A 68 30.72 38.60 0.10
C LEU A 68 29.95 37.42 0.70
N THR A 69 30.70 36.44 1.21
CA THR A 69 30.17 35.37 2.06
C THR A 69 30.31 35.76 3.53
N THR A 70 29.50 35.14 4.41
CA THR A 70 29.50 35.42 5.85
C THR A 70 30.84 35.09 6.53
N ASP A 71 31.66 34.23 5.91
CA ASP A 71 32.98 33.80 6.36
C ASP A 71 34.15 34.42 5.57
N HIS A 72 33.89 35.47 4.77
CA HIS A 72 34.93 36.15 4.01
C HIS A 72 36.07 36.63 4.94
N PRO A 73 37.35 36.28 4.69
CA PRO A 73 38.45 36.54 5.63
C PRO A 73 38.60 38.00 6.05
N GLY A 74 38.48 38.94 5.10
CA GLY A 74 38.54 40.36 5.41
C GLY A 74 37.35 40.84 6.25
N LEU A 75 36.15 40.26 6.06
CA LEU A 75 34.95 40.64 6.79
C LEU A 75 35.06 40.15 8.24
N LEU A 76 35.48 38.89 8.43
CA LEU A 76 35.75 38.34 9.75
C LEU A 76 36.82 39.16 10.48
N ALA A 77 37.94 39.50 9.82
CA ALA A 77 38.99 40.32 10.41
C ALA A 77 38.48 41.70 10.87
N LEU A 78 37.65 42.36 10.06
CA LEU A 78 37.05 43.65 10.40
C LEU A 78 36.12 43.56 11.63
N VAL A 79 35.21 42.58 11.62
CA VAL A 79 34.17 42.46 12.64
C VAL A 79 34.72 41.91 13.95
N VAL A 80 35.64 40.94 13.91
CA VAL A 80 36.33 40.42 15.10
C VAL A 80 37.12 41.52 15.80
N ARG A 81 37.86 42.35 15.05
CA ARG A 81 38.61 43.48 15.63
C ARG A 81 37.69 44.45 16.36
N ARG A 82 36.51 44.75 15.79
CA ARG A 82 35.50 45.59 16.44
C ARG A 82 34.89 44.91 17.67
N ALA A 83 34.55 43.63 17.58
CA ALA A 83 33.95 42.86 18.67
C ALA A 83 34.89 42.79 19.88
N GLN A 84 36.18 42.56 19.62
CA GLN A 84 37.23 42.58 20.65
C GLN A 84 37.43 43.97 21.26
N ALA A 85 37.43 45.03 20.44
CA ALA A 85 37.58 46.40 20.92
C ALA A 85 36.43 46.82 21.87
N TYR A 86 35.20 46.40 21.55
CA TYR A 86 34.03 46.65 22.39
C TYR A 86 33.81 45.57 23.46
N LYS A 87 34.66 44.54 23.54
CA LYS A 87 34.51 43.39 24.46
C LYS A 87 33.15 42.68 24.32
N ALA A 88 32.60 42.64 23.10
CA ALA A 88 31.36 41.92 22.81
C ALA A 88 31.61 40.41 22.74
N SER A 89 30.75 39.63 23.39
CA SER A 89 30.85 38.16 23.47
C SER A 89 30.59 37.47 22.12
N TYR A 90 29.79 38.08 21.26
CA TYR A 90 29.38 37.53 19.97
C TYR A 90 29.53 38.54 18.83
N PHE A 91 29.44 38.05 17.59
CA PHE A 91 29.25 38.92 16.43
C PHE A 91 28.46 38.22 15.34
N ILE A 92 27.85 39.00 14.46
CA ILE A 92 27.02 38.55 13.34
C ILE A 92 27.59 39.13 12.05
N THR A 93 27.71 38.28 11.03
CA THR A 93 27.98 38.69 9.65
C THR A 93 26.73 38.43 8.81
N TRP A 94 26.24 39.46 8.11
CA TRP A 94 25.00 39.39 7.34
C TRP A 94 25.21 39.98 5.93
N THR A 95 25.04 39.16 4.90
CA THR A 95 25.33 39.52 3.50
C THR A 95 24.08 39.76 2.66
N LEU A 96 22.90 39.91 3.31
CA LEU A 96 21.55 39.85 2.74
C LEU A 96 21.15 38.48 2.16
N ARG A 97 22.10 37.79 1.51
CA ARG A 97 21.91 36.43 1.01
C ARG A 97 21.89 35.43 2.17
N ASP A 98 22.91 35.48 3.02
CA ASP A 98 23.11 34.55 4.13
C ASP A 98 23.46 35.37 5.40
N ALA A 99 23.26 34.78 6.58
CA ALA A 99 23.76 35.35 7.84
C ALA A 99 24.36 34.27 8.74
N ALA A 100 25.34 34.64 9.56
CA ALA A 100 25.93 33.74 10.54
C ALA A 100 26.21 34.46 11.86
N LEU A 101 26.00 33.74 12.96
CA LEU A 101 26.28 34.15 14.33
C LEU A 101 27.52 33.41 14.84
N TRP A 102 28.42 34.17 15.45
CA TRP A 102 29.77 33.74 15.82
C TRP A 102 30.08 34.11 17.26
N LYS A 103 30.96 33.34 17.88
CA LYS A 103 31.55 33.70 19.17
C LYS A 103 32.81 34.53 18.94
N THR A 104 32.96 35.61 19.70
CA THR A 104 34.15 36.46 19.60
C THR A 104 35.38 35.70 20.10
N PRO A 105 36.42 35.52 19.27
CA PRO A 105 37.62 34.81 19.68
C PRO A 105 38.46 35.65 20.66
N ARG A 106 39.31 34.98 21.46
CA ARG A 106 40.19 35.64 22.43
C ARG A 106 41.21 36.54 21.73
N LEU A 107 41.68 37.57 22.43
CA LEU A 107 42.69 38.48 21.92
C LEU A 107 43.96 37.68 21.53
N GLY A 108 44.40 37.82 20.27
CA GLY A 108 45.56 37.10 19.73
C GLY A 108 45.24 35.81 18.94
N THR A 109 43.99 35.34 18.94
CA THR A 109 43.56 34.24 18.06
C THR A 109 43.47 34.70 16.58
N PRO A 110 43.94 33.92 15.59
CA PRO A 110 43.79 34.24 14.18
C PRO A 110 42.33 34.49 13.79
N THR A 111 42.11 35.42 12.85
CA THR A 111 40.76 35.77 12.36
C THR A 111 40.27 34.89 11.21
N GLU A 112 41.00 33.81 10.92
CA GLU A 112 40.64 32.81 9.92
C GLU A 112 39.49 31.93 10.40
N ARG A 113 38.63 31.51 9.46
CA ARG A 113 37.39 30.75 9.71
C ARG A 113 37.60 29.51 10.59
N SER A 114 38.71 28.81 10.45
CA SER A 114 39.07 27.58 11.17
C SER A 114 39.26 27.78 12.67
N TYR A 115 39.54 29.00 13.13
CA TYR A 115 39.83 29.32 14.53
C TYR A 115 38.68 30.05 15.24
N ILE A 116 37.56 30.29 14.55
CA ILE A 116 36.39 31.00 15.08
C ILE A 116 35.23 30.02 15.22
N GLU A 117 34.67 29.96 16.42
CA GLU A 117 33.48 29.16 16.73
C GLU A 117 32.25 29.82 16.10
N LYS A 118 31.66 29.16 15.10
CA LYS A 118 30.37 29.54 14.51
C LYS A 118 29.26 28.88 15.33
N LEU A 119 28.28 29.67 15.77
CA LEU A 119 27.20 29.23 16.64
C LEU A 119 25.92 28.89 15.87
N ARG A 120 25.61 29.63 14.78
CA ARG A 120 24.41 29.42 13.97
C ARG A 120 24.59 29.96 12.56
N ASP A 121 24.07 29.23 11.57
CA ASP A 121 23.80 29.73 10.21
C ASP A 121 22.30 30.02 10.10
N TYR A 122 21.95 31.10 9.39
CA TYR A 122 20.57 31.50 9.11
C TYR A 122 20.27 31.25 7.63
N GLU A 123 19.02 30.90 7.32
CA GLU A 123 18.55 30.44 5.99
C GLU A 123 19.17 31.21 4.80
N ASP A 124 19.63 30.44 3.81
CA ASP A 124 20.21 30.93 2.56
C ASP A 124 19.10 31.41 1.60
N ASN A 125 19.10 32.70 1.23
CA ASN A 125 18.23 33.22 0.18
C ASN A 125 18.83 32.94 -1.22
N TYR A 126 18.76 31.69 -1.69
CA TYR A 126 19.31 31.28 -3.00
C TYR A 126 18.73 32.05 -4.20
N GLU A 127 17.54 32.65 -4.07
CA GLU A 127 16.93 33.51 -5.08
C GLU A 127 17.72 34.83 -5.30
N ILE A 128 18.55 35.26 -4.34
CA ILE A 128 19.39 36.45 -4.46
C ILE A 128 20.70 36.05 -5.14
N SER A 129 20.77 36.21 -6.47
CA SER A 129 22.02 36.04 -7.21
C SER A 129 23.08 37.05 -6.75
N ARG A 130 24.37 36.65 -6.79
CA ARG A 130 25.52 37.49 -6.41
C ARG A 130 25.62 38.80 -7.22
N ASP A 131 24.94 38.86 -8.37
CA ASP A 131 24.92 40.02 -9.29
C ASP A 131 23.57 40.75 -9.36
N ALA A 132 22.58 40.40 -8.54
CA ALA A 132 21.22 40.93 -8.65
C ALA A 132 20.97 42.17 -7.78
N GLU A 133 21.55 43.31 -8.15
CA GLU A 133 21.20 44.58 -7.49
C GLU A 133 19.71 44.97 -7.67
N ASN A 134 19.03 44.44 -8.71
CA ASN A 134 17.64 44.77 -9.03
C ASN A 134 16.57 43.86 -8.39
N GLN A 135 16.90 42.63 -7.94
CA GLN A 135 15.91 41.68 -7.39
C GLN A 135 15.57 41.91 -5.90
N ILE A 136 16.45 42.60 -5.16
CA ILE A 136 16.27 42.91 -3.73
C ILE A 136 15.11 43.91 -3.50
N PHE A 137 14.60 44.54 -4.56
CA PHE A 137 13.50 45.51 -4.50
C PHE A 137 12.10 44.89 -4.54
N CYS A 138 11.94 43.58 -4.76
CA CYS A 138 10.59 42.98 -4.65
C CYS A 138 10.19 42.83 -3.18
N GLU A 139 8.98 43.26 -2.84
CA GLU A 139 8.47 43.30 -1.46
C GLU A 139 8.56 41.94 -0.73
N PRO A 140 8.30 40.77 -1.37
CA PRO A 140 8.45 39.47 -0.72
C PRO A 140 9.89 39.16 -0.25
N VAL A 141 10.90 39.47 -1.07
CA VAL A 141 12.31 39.27 -0.73
C VAL A 141 12.72 40.21 0.40
N ARG A 142 12.27 41.47 0.35
CA ARG A 142 12.54 42.45 1.41
C ARG A 142 11.92 42.04 2.75
N LEU A 143 10.68 41.53 2.75
CA LEU A 143 10.02 41.01 3.95
C LEU A 143 10.75 39.79 4.54
N ARG A 144 11.22 38.86 3.69
CA ARG A 144 12.04 37.73 4.15
C ARG A 144 13.36 38.17 4.78
N ILE A 145 14.07 39.13 4.17
CA ILE A 145 15.30 39.69 4.75
C ILE A 145 15.02 40.37 6.10
N LEU A 146 13.94 41.15 6.21
CA LEU A 146 13.54 41.75 7.48
C LEU A 146 13.19 40.70 8.54
N ASN A 147 12.57 39.58 8.15
CA ASN A 147 12.29 38.45 9.04
C ASN A 147 13.58 37.79 9.56
N ILE A 148 14.58 37.59 8.69
CA ILE A 148 15.92 37.13 9.12
C ILE A 148 16.52 38.12 10.13
N GLY A 149 16.41 39.42 9.86
CA GLY A 149 16.82 40.47 10.80
C GLY A 149 16.16 40.34 12.18
N GLN A 150 14.85 40.04 12.23
CA GLN A 150 14.13 39.82 13.49
C GLN A 150 14.60 38.55 14.21
N ASN A 151 14.85 37.46 13.47
CA ASN A 151 15.38 36.22 14.03
C ASN A 151 16.78 36.43 14.65
N LEU A 152 17.65 37.17 13.97
CA LEU A 152 18.98 37.53 14.48
C LEU A 152 18.89 38.27 15.83
N ILE A 153 17.96 39.22 15.95
CA ILE A 153 17.76 39.98 17.20
C ILE A 153 17.15 39.10 18.30
N SER A 154 16.20 38.24 17.95
CA SER A 154 15.59 37.29 18.88
C SER A 154 16.61 36.32 19.48
N ASP A 155 17.54 35.83 18.67
CA ASP A 155 18.60 34.94 19.11
C ASP A 155 19.62 35.63 20.03
N LEU A 156 19.92 36.91 19.78
CA LEU A 156 20.73 37.71 20.69
C LEU A 156 20.02 37.91 22.05
N GLU A 157 18.71 38.12 22.06
CA GLU A 157 17.94 38.18 23.31
C GLU A 157 18.01 36.87 24.08
N ASN A 158 17.84 35.73 23.41
CA ASN A 158 17.91 34.41 24.03
C ASN A 158 19.30 34.13 24.61
N LEU A 159 20.36 34.46 23.85
CA LEU A 159 21.75 34.36 24.31
C LEU A 159 22.01 35.21 25.54
N PHE A 160 21.49 36.43 25.59
CA PHE A 160 21.63 37.30 26.76
C PHE A 160 20.88 36.76 27.98
N LYS A 161 19.68 36.20 27.78
CA LYS A 161 18.87 35.58 28.85
C LYS A 161 19.40 34.21 29.31
N ASN A 162 20.57 33.77 28.86
CA ASN A 162 21.16 32.46 29.11
C ASN A 162 20.24 31.28 28.73
N GLN A 163 19.32 31.49 27.80
CA GLN A 163 18.55 30.40 27.20
C GLN A 163 19.38 29.82 26.05
N ALA A 164 19.51 28.49 26.00
CA ALA A 164 20.23 27.84 24.90
C ALA A 164 19.63 28.30 23.56
N LEU A 165 20.49 28.67 22.59
CA LEU A 165 20.03 28.86 21.22
C LEU A 165 19.32 27.57 20.79
N GLU A 166 18.10 27.67 20.27
CA GLU A 166 17.48 26.58 19.55
C GLU A 166 18.35 26.29 18.32
N LEU A 167 19.31 25.38 18.50
CA LEU A 167 20.20 24.92 17.45
C LEU A 167 19.34 24.35 16.32
N VAL A 168 19.55 24.87 15.11
CA VAL A 168 18.93 24.42 13.87
C VAL A 168 18.95 22.89 13.79
N ARG A 169 17.78 22.31 13.52
CA ARG A 169 17.57 20.88 13.30
C ARG A 169 18.60 20.35 12.30
N ILE A 170 19.39 19.36 12.68
CA ILE A 170 20.17 18.59 11.71
C ILE A 170 19.15 17.88 10.82
N ASP A 171 19.15 18.20 9.53
CA ASP A 171 18.16 17.68 8.59
C ASP A 171 18.35 16.16 8.43
N ALA A 172 17.33 15.39 8.83
CA ALA A 172 17.25 13.94 8.65
C ALA A 172 17.55 13.54 7.20
N THR A 173 17.23 14.41 6.24
CA THR A 173 17.46 14.21 4.81
C THR A 173 18.91 13.86 4.50
N TYR A 174 19.89 14.46 5.18
CA TYR A 174 21.30 14.11 4.95
C TYR A 174 21.60 12.66 5.32
N PHE A 175 21.21 12.23 6.51
CA PHE A 175 21.46 10.86 6.98
C PHE A 175 20.70 9.83 6.16
N VAL A 176 19.44 10.13 5.82
CA VAL A 176 18.62 9.29 4.93
C VAL A 176 19.32 9.13 3.58
N GLN A 177 19.74 10.22 2.93
CA GLN A 177 20.43 10.14 1.66
C GLN A 177 21.74 9.36 1.78
N ARG A 178 22.52 9.61 2.83
CA ARG A 178 23.80 8.90 3.06
C ARG A 178 23.62 7.40 3.25
N ILE A 179 22.56 6.99 3.94
CA ILE A 179 22.16 5.58 4.09
C ILE A 179 21.78 4.99 2.73
N ILE A 180 20.93 5.67 1.96
CA ILE A 180 20.50 5.24 0.62
C ILE A 180 21.72 5.04 -0.29
N ASP A 181 22.61 6.02 -0.35
CA ASP A 181 23.84 5.95 -1.14
C ASP A 181 24.70 4.76 -0.71
N SER A 182 24.83 4.53 0.60
CA SER A 182 25.60 3.38 1.13
C SER A 182 24.97 2.05 0.77
N VAL A 183 23.63 1.93 0.79
CA VAL A 183 22.94 0.71 0.38
C VAL A 183 23.17 0.46 -1.11
N HIS A 184 23.03 1.46 -1.97
CA HIS A 184 23.31 1.33 -3.41
C HIS A 184 24.75 0.92 -3.71
N GLU A 185 25.71 1.38 -2.92
CA GLU A 185 27.12 0.98 -3.06
C GLU A 185 27.39 -0.44 -2.54
N LEU A 186 26.80 -0.83 -1.41
CA LEU A 186 27.03 -2.12 -0.76
C LEU A 186 26.32 -3.28 -1.45
N LEU A 187 25.10 -3.06 -1.93
CA LEU A 187 24.20 -4.11 -2.39
C LEU A 187 24.77 -4.94 -3.54
N PRO A 188 25.34 -4.36 -4.62
CA PRO A 188 25.95 -5.15 -5.69
C PRO A 188 27.14 -5.98 -5.21
N ILE A 189 28.01 -5.39 -4.38
CA ILE A 189 29.25 -6.01 -3.89
C ILE A 189 28.95 -7.23 -3.01
N VAL A 190 28.01 -7.08 -2.07
CA VAL A 190 27.60 -8.16 -1.17
C VAL A 190 26.83 -9.24 -1.94
N THR A 191 25.98 -8.84 -2.90
CA THR A 191 25.24 -9.79 -3.77
C THR A 191 26.17 -10.69 -4.56
N ASP A 192 27.17 -10.12 -5.23
CA ASP A 192 28.11 -10.88 -6.06
C ASP A 192 28.96 -11.81 -5.21
N SER A 193 29.37 -11.36 -4.01
CA SER A 193 30.08 -12.19 -3.05
C SER A 193 29.25 -13.40 -2.58
N LEU A 194 27.98 -13.19 -2.25
CA LEU A 194 27.06 -14.26 -1.85
C LEU A 194 26.83 -15.25 -2.99
N HIS A 195 26.60 -14.74 -4.21
CA HIS A 195 26.35 -15.57 -5.38
C HIS A 195 27.56 -16.46 -5.73
N MET A 196 28.78 -15.92 -5.67
CA MET A 196 30.00 -16.72 -5.83
C MET A 196 30.13 -17.78 -4.73
N ARG A 197 29.85 -17.44 -3.46
CA ARG A 197 29.92 -18.38 -2.34
C ARG A 197 28.87 -19.49 -2.42
N PHE A 198 27.65 -19.21 -2.84
CA PHE A 198 26.64 -20.25 -3.07
C PHE A 198 27.05 -21.26 -4.14
N SER A 199 27.88 -20.83 -5.09
CA SER A 199 28.43 -21.72 -6.12
C SER A 199 29.61 -22.55 -5.62
N ALA A 200 30.41 -22.02 -4.67
CA ALA A 200 31.65 -22.64 -4.21
C ALA A 200 31.51 -23.48 -2.92
N ASP A 201 30.56 -23.14 -2.04
CA ASP A 201 30.41 -23.75 -0.71
C ASP A 201 29.00 -24.32 -0.52
N LEU A 202 28.90 -25.65 -0.55
CA LEU A 202 27.63 -26.39 -0.45
C LEU A 202 26.99 -26.30 0.94
N ASP A 203 27.79 -26.25 2.00
CA ASP A 203 27.26 -26.15 3.37
C ASP A 203 26.70 -24.74 3.63
N PHE A 204 27.47 -23.72 3.23
CA PHE A 204 27.02 -22.33 3.26
C PHE A 204 25.74 -22.13 2.44
N ARG A 205 25.68 -22.69 1.22
CA ARG A 205 24.48 -22.67 0.37
C ARG A 205 23.29 -23.31 1.07
N SER A 206 23.46 -24.50 1.65
CA SER A 206 22.39 -25.22 2.34
C SER A 206 21.84 -24.40 3.51
N LYS A 207 22.73 -23.89 4.37
CA LYS A 207 22.39 -23.08 5.54
C LYS A 207 21.60 -21.83 5.16
N PHE A 208 22.05 -21.08 4.16
CA PHE A 208 21.36 -19.86 3.70
C PHE A 208 20.08 -20.16 2.93
N THR A 209 19.99 -21.29 2.23
CA THR A 209 18.74 -21.70 1.57
C THR A 209 17.66 -22.02 2.61
N GLN A 210 18.02 -22.74 3.69
CA GLN A 210 17.09 -23.02 4.79
C GLN A 210 16.64 -21.73 5.50
N TRP A 211 17.58 -20.83 5.77
CA TRP A 211 17.28 -19.53 6.35
C TRP A 211 16.39 -18.67 5.42
N ALA A 212 16.67 -18.64 4.12
CA ALA A 212 15.85 -17.92 3.15
C ALA A 212 14.41 -18.45 3.09
N VAL A 213 14.24 -19.78 3.18
CA VAL A 213 12.91 -20.42 3.25
C VAL A 213 12.16 -19.99 4.50
N SER A 214 12.79 -19.97 5.68
CA SER A 214 12.13 -19.52 6.91
C SER A 214 11.76 -18.03 6.90
N HIS A 215 12.40 -17.24 6.02
CA HIS A 215 12.13 -15.82 5.82
C HIS A 215 11.25 -15.56 4.58
N ASN A 216 10.63 -16.60 3.99
CA ASN A 216 9.78 -16.51 2.80
C ASN A 216 10.44 -15.89 1.56
N ILE A 217 11.76 -16.00 1.43
CA ILE A 217 12.51 -15.55 0.24
C ILE A 217 12.48 -16.68 -0.80
N ALA A 218 11.78 -16.45 -1.91
CA ALA A 218 11.70 -17.40 -3.01
C ALA A 218 12.86 -17.22 -4.01
N GLY A 219 13.41 -18.31 -4.51
CA GLY A 219 14.39 -18.31 -5.61
C GLY A 219 15.34 -19.50 -5.54
N SER A 220 16.19 -19.63 -6.57
CA SER A 220 17.24 -20.63 -6.59
C SER A 220 18.57 -20.01 -6.14
N PRO A 221 19.40 -20.68 -5.33
CA PRO A 221 20.75 -20.21 -5.03
C PRO A 221 21.65 -20.06 -6.27
N ALA A 222 21.27 -20.65 -7.40
CA ALA A 222 21.93 -20.49 -8.69
C ALA A 222 21.55 -19.18 -9.42
N ASP A 223 20.51 -18.48 -8.97
CA ASP A 223 20.08 -17.21 -9.54
C ASP A 223 20.67 -16.05 -8.74
N ARG A 224 21.20 -15.04 -9.43
CA ARG A 224 21.75 -13.85 -8.77
C ARG A 224 20.68 -13.07 -8.00
N ASP A 225 19.43 -13.09 -8.46
CA ASP A 225 18.31 -12.39 -7.82
C ASP A 225 17.95 -12.97 -6.44
N PHE A 226 18.18 -14.26 -6.23
CA PHE A 226 18.05 -14.88 -4.91
C PHE A 226 19.11 -14.34 -3.94
N SER A 227 20.37 -14.29 -4.39
CA SER A 227 21.47 -13.67 -3.61
C SER A 227 21.22 -12.19 -3.34
N LEU A 228 20.64 -11.46 -4.29
CA LEU A 228 20.29 -10.04 -4.14
C LEU A 228 19.26 -9.84 -3.03
N SER A 229 18.23 -10.69 -2.98
CA SER A 229 17.18 -10.63 -1.95
C SER A 229 17.74 -10.89 -0.55
N ILE A 230 18.66 -11.85 -0.42
CA ILE A 230 19.36 -12.14 0.83
C ILE A 230 20.31 -10.98 1.23
N ALA A 231 21.10 -10.47 0.28
CA ALA A 231 22.00 -9.34 0.49
C ALA A 231 21.26 -8.11 1.02
N ARG A 232 20.08 -7.83 0.46
CA ARG A 232 19.22 -6.73 0.90
C ARG A 232 18.85 -6.85 2.38
N GLN A 233 18.40 -8.02 2.83
CA GLN A 233 18.04 -8.26 4.23
C GLN A 233 19.27 -8.13 5.16
N ILE A 234 20.42 -8.67 4.76
CA ILE A 234 21.68 -8.54 5.52
C ILE A 234 22.04 -7.07 5.74
N ILE A 235 22.03 -6.27 4.67
CA ILE A 235 22.46 -4.88 4.71
C ILE A 235 21.50 -4.06 5.57
N TYR A 236 20.18 -4.11 5.31
CA TYR A 236 19.23 -3.31 6.08
C TYR A 236 19.17 -3.71 7.55
N ARG A 237 19.29 -5.00 7.86
CA ARG A 237 19.33 -5.46 9.26
C ARG A 237 20.57 -4.93 9.97
N LEU A 238 21.74 -4.99 9.32
CA LEU A 238 22.98 -4.46 9.89
C LEU A 238 22.90 -2.94 10.08
N LEU A 239 22.40 -2.20 9.09
CA LEU A 239 22.22 -0.74 9.19
C LEU A 239 21.22 -0.38 10.29
N GLY A 240 20.11 -1.12 10.41
CA GLY A 240 19.16 -0.97 11.50
C GLY A 240 19.81 -1.15 12.88
N LYS A 241 20.63 -2.21 13.05
CA LYS A 241 21.42 -2.45 14.28
C LYS A 241 22.41 -1.31 14.56
N ILE A 242 23.13 -0.81 13.55
CA ILE A 242 24.08 0.31 13.70
C ILE A 242 23.37 1.59 14.15
N LEU A 243 22.29 1.96 13.47
CA LEU A 243 21.51 3.16 13.81
C LEU A 243 20.92 3.04 15.22
N PHE A 244 20.45 1.85 15.58
CA PHE A 244 19.84 1.62 16.89
C PHE A 244 20.89 1.68 17.99
N TYR A 245 22.07 1.12 17.75
CA TYR A 245 23.21 1.22 18.66
C TYR A 245 23.63 2.68 18.88
N GLN A 246 23.78 3.46 17.80
CA GLN A 246 24.13 4.88 17.91
C GLN A 246 23.07 5.69 18.66
N SER A 247 21.79 5.37 18.46
CA SER A 247 20.68 5.99 19.19
C SER A 247 20.70 5.62 20.67
N LEU A 248 20.98 4.35 20.97
CA LEU A 248 21.02 3.82 22.33
C LEU A 248 22.14 4.44 23.17
N ARG A 249 23.30 4.73 22.56
CA ARG A 249 24.44 5.39 23.23
C ARG A 249 24.08 6.72 23.90
N ARG A 250 23.02 7.39 23.44
CA ARG A 250 22.51 8.62 24.06
C ARG A 250 22.06 8.40 25.51
N VAL A 251 21.42 7.27 25.75
CA VAL A 251 20.84 6.91 27.06
C VAL A 251 21.81 6.01 27.83
N ALA A 252 22.47 5.08 27.14
CA ALA A 252 23.47 4.18 27.70
C ALA A 252 24.89 4.66 27.39
N ARG A 253 25.33 5.73 28.06
CA ARG A 253 26.66 6.35 27.84
C ARG A 253 27.85 5.42 28.12
N GLN A 254 27.63 4.31 28.82
CA GLN A 254 28.61 3.26 29.05
C GLN A 254 28.95 2.45 27.79
N LEU A 255 28.13 2.52 26.74
CA LEU A 255 28.40 1.83 25.49
C LEU A 255 29.55 2.49 24.72
N PRO A 256 30.52 1.70 24.23
CA PRO A 256 31.64 2.25 23.46
C PRO A 256 31.15 2.93 22.19
N ALA A 257 31.88 3.96 21.76
CA ALA A 257 31.69 4.53 20.43
C ALA A 257 32.01 3.49 19.36
N LEU A 258 31.18 3.40 18.32
CA LEU A 258 31.50 2.60 17.13
C LEU A 258 32.63 3.28 16.36
N ASP A 259 33.87 3.13 16.81
CA ASP A 259 35.04 3.68 16.15
C ASP A 259 35.77 2.57 15.41
N LEU A 260 35.77 2.68 14.09
CA LEU A 260 36.45 1.75 13.19
C LEU A 260 37.73 2.35 12.60
N THR A 261 38.18 3.50 13.11
CA THR A 261 39.42 4.13 12.62
C THR A 261 40.64 3.27 12.93
N GLY A 262 41.45 2.99 11.91
CA GLY A 262 42.65 2.15 12.05
C GLY A 262 42.40 0.65 12.23
N ILE A 263 41.15 0.18 12.19
CA ILE A 263 40.82 -1.25 12.24
C ILE A 263 40.99 -1.88 10.86
N ASP A 264 41.61 -3.07 10.81
CA ASP A 264 41.76 -3.82 9.57
C ASP A 264 40.39 -4.22 8.98
N SER A 265 40.28 -4.17 7.65
CA SER A 265 39.03 -4.41 6.94
C SER A 265 38.42 -5.80 7.20
N SER A 266 39.24 -6.80 7.57
CA SER A 266 38.78 -8.14 7.94
C SER A 266 38.15 -8.22 9.34
N GLN A 267 38.44 -7.26 10.22
CA GLN A 267 38.02 -7.23 11.62
C GLN A 267 36.84 -6.28 11.89
N ILE A 268 36.36 -5.55 10.89
CA ILE A 268 35.26 -4.58 11.07
C ILE A 268 33.99 -5.27 11.58
N LEU A 269 33.54 -6.35 10.93
CA LEU A 269 32.30 -7.05 11.31
C LEU A 269 32.42 -7.81 12.63
N SER A 270 33.60 -8.30 12.99
CA SER A 270 33.84 -8.93 14.31
C SER A 270 33.85 -7.88 15.42
N THR A 271 34.39 -6.69 15.15
CA THR A 271 34.36 -5.55 16.08
C THR A 271 32.92 -5.09 16.33
N LEU A 272 32.12 -4.90 15.27
CA LEU A 272 30.70 -4.55 15.42
C LEU A 272 29.92 -5.58 16.23
N ARG A 273 30.14 -6.88 15.99
CA ARG A 273 29.51 -7.95 16.79
C ARG A 273 29.86 -7.88 18.26
N ARG A 274 31.13 -7.61 18.59
CA ARG A 274 31.56 -7.41 19.97
C ARG A 274 30.86 -6.21 20.61
N ASP A 275 30.74 -5.09 19.90
CA ASP A 275 30.09 -3.89 20.42
C ASP A 275 28.57 -4.12 20.58
N PHE A 276 27.91 -4.78 19.63
CA PHE A 276 26.50 -5.20 19.75
C PHE A 276 26.27 -6.15 20.92
N ALA A 277 27.22 -7.05 21.23
CA ALA A 277 27.15 -7.90 22.41
C ALA A 277 27.17 -7.11 23.73
N GLU A 278 27.81 -5.93 23.77
CA GLU A 278 27.70 -5.02 24.92
C GLU A 278 26.33 -4.35 25.00
N ALA A 279 25.72 -3.97 23.87
CA ALA A 279 24.35 -3.45 23.85
C ALA A 279 23.30 -4.52 24.23
N LEU A 280 23.57 -5.78 23.92
CA LEU A 280 22.73 -6.92 24.31
C LEU A 280 22.59 -7.01 25.84
N LYS A 281 23.61 -6.61 26.61
CA LYS A 281 23.60 -6.60 28.08
C LYS A 281 22.68 -5.53 28.70
N ILE A 282 22.14 -4.60 27.90
CA ILE A 282 21.35 -3.43 28.34
C ILE A 282 19.87 -3.58 27.94
N ASP A 283 19.38 -4.82 27.79
CA ASP A 283 17.95 -5.14 27.59
C ASP A 283 17.37 -4.86 26.19
N TYR A 284 18.18 -5.01 25.14
CA TYR A 284 17.77 -4.86 23.72
C TYR A 284 17.95 -6.12 22.87
N HIS A 285 17.70 -7.29 23.47
CA HIS A 285 17.92 -8.60 22.85
C HIS A 285 17.16 -8.79 21.53
N ALA A 286 15.94 -8.27 21.43
CA ALA A 286 15.11 -8.41 20.23
C ALA A 286 15.74 -7.77 18.97
N VAL A 287 16.63 -6.78 19.14
CA VAL A 287 17.27 -6.05 18.03
C VAL A 287 18.69 -6.58 17.76
N PHE A 288 19.45 -6.91 18.81
CA PHE A 288 20.87 -7.27 18.66
C PHE A 288 21.16 -8.77 18.62
N ALA A 289 20.14 -9.64 18.73
CA ALA A 289 20.32 -11.08 18.60
C ALA A 289 21.03 -11.44 17.27
N GLU A 290 22.06 -12.29 17.39
CA GLU A 290 22.75 -12.84 16.22
C GLU A 290 21.87 -13.86 15.49
N ASP A 291 21.90 -13.80 14.18
CA ASP A 291 21.26 -14.76 13.28
C ASP A 291 22.23 -15.15 12.14
N VAL A 292 21.84 -16.13 11.33
CA VAL A 292 22.62 -16.64 10.19
C VAL A 292 23.22 -15.52 9.32
N PRO A 293 22.49 -14.45 8.94
CA PRO A 293 23.02 -13.38 8.10
C PRO A 293 24.16 -12.57 8.75
N ASP A 294 24.21 -12.50 10.08
CA ASP A 294 25.26 -11.78 10.83
C ASP A 294 26.60 -12.54 10.83
N THR A 295 26.60 -13.82 10.44
CA THR A 295 27.81 -14.67 10.41
C THR A 295 28.65 -14.52 9.13
N ILE A 296 28.18 -13.73 8.17
CA ILE A 296 28.81 -13.61 6.85
C ILE A 296 30.00 -12.67 6.89
N THR A 297 31.08 -13.08 6.25
CA THR A 297 32.23 -12.21 5.95
C THR A 297 31.95 -11.40 4.68
N TRP A 298 32.11 -10.08 4.76
CA TRP A 298 31.96 -9.20 3.61
C TRP A 298 33.28 -9.01 2.85
N PRO A 299 33.23 -8.72 1.54
CA PRO A 299 34.41 -8.30 0.78
C PRO A 299 35.06 -7.04 1.39
N THR A 300 36.39 -6.93 1.27
CA THR A 300 37.19 -5.80 1.78
C THR A 300 36.65 -4.44 1.33
N GLU A 301 36.17 -4.33 0.09
CA GLU A 301 35.62 -3.07 -0.42
C GLU A 301 34.31 -2.70 0.29
N ALA A 302 33.43 -3.67 0.54
CA ALA A 302 32.18 -3.45 1.26
C ALA A 302 32.44 -3.08 2.73
N THR A 303 33.40 -3.72 3.40
CA THR A 303 33.72 -3.37 4.79
C THR A 303 34.33 -1.98 4.92
N LYS A 304 35.16 -1.54 3.95
CA LYS A 304 35.66 -0.16 3.89
C LYS A 304 34.55 0.87 3.73
N ARG A 305 33.57 0.61 2.86
CA ARG A 305 32.40 1.48 2.67
C ARG A 305 31.55 1.57 3.93
N LEU A 306 31.35 0.44 4.62
CA LEU A 306 30.67 0.41 5.92
C LEU A 306 31.40 1.23 6.99
N ALA A 307 32.74 1.12 7.08
CA ALA A 307 33.52 1.93 8.00
C ALA A 307 33.44 3.43 7.68
N ALA A 308 33.42 3.81 6.40
CA ALA A 308 33.26 5.19 5.99
C ALA A 308 31.87 5.76 6.39
N LEU A 309 30.81 4.95 6.30
CA LEU A 309 29.48 5.33 6.78
C LEU A 309 29.47 5.57 8.29
N ILE A 310 30.03 4.65 9.07
CA ILE A 310 30.09 4.79 10.54
C ILE A 310 30.94 6.00 10.94
N HIS A 311 32.05 6.23 10.25
CA HIS A 311 32.88 7.41 10.46
C HIS A 311 32.09 8.71 10.23
N ASP A 312 31.30 8.78 9.15
CA ASP A 312 30.46 9.94 8.82
C ASP A 312 29.32 10.16 9.85
N PHE A 313 28.74 9.08 10.39
CA PHE A 313 27.80 9.18 11.51
C PHE A 313 28.46 9.72 12.78
N ASN A 314 29.72 9.35 13.05
CA ASN A 314 30.45 9.85 14.21
C ASN A 314 30.89 11.31 14.05
N THR A 315 31.34 11.73 12.87
CA THR A 315 31.78 13.12 12.62
C THR A 315 30.64 14.12 12.73
N ARG A 316 29.42 13.69 12.42
CA ARG A 316 28.19 14.49 12.52
C ARG A 316 27.39 14.24 13.79
N ASP A 317 27.95 13.47 14.71
CA ASP A 317 27.41 13.16 16.03
C ASP A 317 25.96 12.66 16.00
N PHE A 318 25.71 11.62 15.21
CA PHE A 318 24.38 10.99 15.09
C PHE A 318 23.77 10.65 16.46
N SER A 319 24.60 10.24 17.43
CA SER A 319 24.18 9.91 18.81
C SER A 319 23.50 11.05 19.56
N ASN A 320 23.81 12.30 19.22
CA ASN A 320 23.27 13.49 19.88
C ASN A 320 22.16 14.18 19.08
N LEU A 321 21.69 13.55 17.98
CA LEU A 321 20.56 14.06 17.22
C LEU A 321 19.27 14.13 18.06
N PRO A 322 18.41 15.13 17.81
CA PRO A 322 17.05 15.14 18.29
C PRO A 322 16.31 13.82 17.97
N GLN A 323 15.43 13.39 18.87
CA GLN A 323 14.80 12.07 18.78
C GLN A 323 13.85 11.96 17.57
N ASP A 324 13.23 13.08 17.17
CA ASP A 324 12.44 13.24 15.94
C ASP A 324 13.30 12.99 14.70
N VAL A 325 14.49 13.60 14.61
CA VAL A 325 15.42 13.43 13.47
C VAL A 325 15.85 11.97 13.33
N VAL A 326 16.25 11.32 14.43
CA VAL A 326 16.57 9.89 14.43
C VAL A 326 15.38 9.06 13.98
N GLY A 327 14.18 9.42 14.45
CA GLY A 327 12.93 8.77 14.06
C GLY A 327 12.68 8.78 12.56
N THR A 328 12.79 9.95 11.93
CA THR A 328 12.65 10.12 10.48
C THR A 328 13.68 9.30 9.70
N VAL A 329 14.92 9.19 10.22
CA VAL A 329 15.98 8.37 9.59
C VAL A 329 15.63 6.88 9.59
N PHE A 330 15.03 6.36 10.66
CA PHE A 330 14.57 4.97 10.72
C PHE A 330 13.36 4.70 9.82
N GLU A 331 12.39 5.61 9.77
CA GLU A 331 11.20 5.47 8.91
C GLU A 331 11.56 5.46 7.43
N ARG A 332 12.59 6.23 7.07
CA ARG A 332 13.12 6.33 5.70
C ARG A 332 14.34 5.44 5.46
N LEU A 333 14.70 4.56 6.41
CA LEU A 333 15.80 3.60 6.28
C LEU A 333 15.60 2.71 5.04
N ILE A 334 14.36 2.32 4.78
CA ILE A 334 13.99 1.58 3.58
C ILE A 334 13.20 2.53 2.67
N PRO A 335 13.80 2.96 1.55
CA PRO A 335 13.15 3.83 0.57
C PRO A 335 11.85 3.20 0.04
N PRO A 336 10.82 4.02 -0.28
CA PRO A 336 9.59 3.53 -0.87
C PRO A 336 9.77 2.58 -2.05
N GLU A 337 10.74 2.82 -2.95
CA GLU A 337 11.03 1.92 -4.07
C GLU A 337 11.58 0.54 -3.65
N GLU A 338 12.35 0.46 -2.56
CA GLU A 338 12.97 -0.78 -2.09
C GLU A 338 12.03 -1.65 -1.25
N ARG A 339 10.99 -1.03 -0.67
CA ARG A 339 9.93 -1.70 0.11
C ARG A 339 9.24 -2.81 -0.71
N HIS A 340 9.08 -2.61 -2.01
CA HIS A 340 8.47 -3.56 -2.94
C HIS A 340 9.30 -4.82 -3.16
N LEU A 341 10.62 -4.69 -3.21
CA LEU A 341 11.54 -5.79 -3.47
C LEU A 341 11.70 -6.74 -2.26
N LEU A 342 11.11 -6.37 -1.12
CA LEU A 342 10.96 -7.19 0.07
C LEU A 342 9.59 -7.90 0.14
N GLY A 343 8.75 -7.75 -0.90
CA GLY A 343 7.47 -8.44 -1.01
C GLY A 343 6.35 -7.90 -0.13
N GLN A 344 6.46 -6.66 0.35
CA GLN A 344 5.48 -6.04 1.27
C GLN A 344 4.99 -4.68 0.78
N TYR A 345 3.67 -4.50 0.71
CA TYR A 345 3.04 -3.23 0.36
C TYR A 345 2.89 -2.39 1.62
N PHE A 346 3.64 -1.29 1.70
CA PHE A 346 3.57 -0.40 2.86
C PHE A 346 2.38 0.55 2.73
N THR A 347 1.66 0.72 3.83
CA THR A 347 0.51 1.62 3.91
C THR A 347 0.98 3.03 4.24
N SER A 348 0.51 4.03 3.50
CA SER A 348 0.86 5.43 3.74
C SER A 348 0.25 5.94 5.05
N GLU A 349 0.94 6.87 5.72
CA GLU A 349 0.47 7.43 7.00
C GLU A 349 -0.91 8.11 6.93
N PRO A 350 -1.24 8.91 5.89
CA PRO A 350 -2.60 9.45 5.77
C PRO A 350 -3.69 8.39 5.72
N LEU A 351 -3.41 7.25 5.06
CA LEU A 351 -4.35 6.15 4.99
C LEU A 351 -4.44 5.43 6.35
N CYS A 352 -3.30 5.16 7.00
CA CYS A 352 -3.27 4.59 8.35
C CYS A 352 -4.09 5.44 9.33
N ASP A 353 -3.86 6.75 9.35
CA ASP A 353 -4.52 7.70 10.24
C ASP A 353 -6.03 7.75 10.04
N LEU A 354 -6.50 7.65 8.79
CA LEU A 354 -7.91 7.58 8.47
C LEU A 354 -8.57 6.36 9.15
N GLY A 355 -7.99 5.17 8.98
CA GLY A 355 -8.49 3.94 9.59
C GLY A 355 -8.40 3.92 11.11
N ILE A 356 -7.29 4.40 11.65
CA ILE A 356 -7.05 4.54 13.09
C ILE A 356 -8.09 5.44 13.73
N THR A 357 -8.46 6.54 13.06
CA THR A 357 -9.47 7.47 13.59
C THR A 357 -10.84 6.81 13.74
N PHE A 358 -11.20 5.88 12.84
CA PHE A 358 -12.43 5.10 12.95
C PHE A 358 -12.41 4.07 14.09
N CYS A 359 -11.24 3.52 14.42
CA CYS A 359 -11.15 2.32 15.27
C CYS A 359 -10.61 2.60 16.68
N VAL A 360 -9.65 3.51 16.83
CA VAL A 360 -9.01 3.85 18.11
C VAL A 360 -9.74 5.04 18.74
N LEU A 361 -10.75 4.71 19.55
CA LEU A 361 -11.70 5.67 20.11
C LEU A 361 -11.38 6.11 21.55
N SER A 362 -10.50 5.37 22.25
CA SER A 362 -10.13 5.64 23.65
C SER A 362 -8.61 5.69 23.84
N PRO A 363 -8.09 6.52 24.76
CA PRO A 363 -6.66 6.57 25.10
C PRO A 363 -6.09 5.23 25.59
N HIS A 364 -6.93 4.34 26.11
CA HIS A 364 -6.56 3.03 26.66
C HIS A 364 -7.09 1.85 25.83
N SER A 365 -7.46 2.09 24.56
CA SER A 365 -7.84 1.00 23.66
C SER A 365 -6.68 0.03 23.47
N LEU A 366 -6.91 -1.26 23.68
CA LEU A 366 -6.00 -2.31 23.22
C LEU A 366 -6.11 -2.41 21.70
N VAL A 367 -4.99 -2.21 21.01
CA VAL A 367 -4.93 -2.17 19.54
C VAL A 367 -4.03 -3.28 19.03
N ALA A 368 -4.47 -4.00 18.00
CA ALA A 368 -3.65 -4.95 17.29
C ALA A 368 -3.56 -4.66 15.80
N ASP A 369 -2.41 -4.95 15.22
CA ASP A 369 -2.23 -5.19 13.78
C ASP A 369 -1.73 -6.62 13.58
N VAL A 370 -2.56 -7.47 12.97
CA VAL A 370 -2.30 -8.91 12.85
C VAL A 370 -1.48 -9.27 11.61
N THR A 371 -1.11 -8.27 10.81
CA THR A 371 -0.19 -8.37 9.67
C THR A 371 0.66 -7.10 9.63
N CYS A 372 1.37 -6.83 10.72
CA CYS A 372 1.85 -5.48 11.04
C CYS A 372 2.96 -4.94 10.14
N GLY A 373 3.63 -5.79 9.37
CA GLY A 373 4.82 -5.42 8.60
C GLY A 373 5.82 -4.70 9.50
N THR A 374 6.25 -3.51 9.07
CA THR A 374 7.18 -2.64 9.83
C THR A 374 6.52 -1.80 10.92
N GLY A 375 5.23 -2.00 11.19
CA GLY A 375 4.52 -1.41 12.32
C GLY A 375 3.94 -0.01 12.11
N THR A 376 3.76 0.47 10.87
CA THR A 376 3.24 1.84 10.60
C THR A 376 1.91 2.11 11.29
N PHE A 377 0.95 1.17 11.22
CA PHE A 377 -0.33 1.30 11.93
C PHE A 377 -0.14 1.39 13.46
N LEU A 378 0.82 0.66 14.02
CA LEU A 378 1.09 0.66 15.46
C LEU A 378 1.71 1.99 15.91
N ILE A 379 2.65 2.55 15.13
CA ILE A 379 3.24 3.87 15.38
C ILE A 379 2.15 4.94 15.34
N ARG A 380 1.32 4.94 14.29
CA ARG A 380 0.25 5.94 14.16
C ARG A 380 -0.84 5.75 15.22
N ALA A 381 -1.10 4.53 15.68
CA ALA A 381 -1.99 4.27 16.81
C ALA A 381 -1.40 4.77 18.14
N TYR A 382 -0.09 4.63 18.34
CA TYR A 382 0.64 5.22 19.47
C TYR A 382 0.42 6.75 19.51
N ASP A 383 0.60 7.44 18.38
CA ASP A 383 0.37 8.88 18.27
C ASP A 383 -1.09 9.28 18.53
N ARG A 384 -2.04 8.50 18.00
CA ARG A 384 -3.46 8.72 18.23
C ARG A 384 -3.82 8.62 19.71
N LYS A 385 -3.31 7.61 20.41
CA LYS A 385 -3.57 7.40 21.84
C LYS A 385 -2.99 8.52 22.69
N ARG A 386 -1.83 9.04 22.28
CA ARG A 386 -1.23 10.24 22.88
C ARG A 386 -2.11 11.48 22.70
N TRP A 387 -2.66 11.67 21.51
CA TRP A 387 -3.62 12.74 21.24
C TRP A 387 -4.91 12.60 22.06
N LEU A 388 -5.38 11.37 22.29
CA LEU A 388 -6.55 11.07 23.12
C LEU A 388 -6.31 11.26 24.63
N GLY A 389 -5.06 11.46 25.06
CA GLY A 389 -4.70 11.76 26.46
C GLY A 389 -3.86 10.71 27.18
N ASN A 390 -3.42 9.63 26.51
CA ASN A 390 -2.48 8.68 27.11
C ASN A 390 -1.03 9.13 26.88
N HIS A 391 -0.39 9.68 27.89
CA HIS A 391 1.00 10.15 27.81
C HIS A 391 2.02 9.18 28.46
N ASP A 392 1.56 8.05 28.98
CA ASP A 392 2.41 7.02 29.58
C ASP A 392 2.91 6.04 28.52
N HIS A 393 4.17 6.22 28.12
CA HIS A 393 4.81 5.40 27.10
C HIS A 393 4.77 3.89 27.40
N ALA A 394 5.01 3.48 28.65
CA ALA A 394 5.06 2.06 29.00
C ALA A 394 3.67 1.42 28.90
N ALA A 395 2.64 2.11 29.39
CA ALA A 395 1.26 1.69 29.23
C ALA A 395 0.84 1.63 27.76
N GLN A 396 1.21 2.64 26.96
CA GLN A 396 0.89 2.66 25.53
C GLN A 396 1.49 1.46 24.79
N LEU A 397 2.75 1.12 25.03
CA LEU A 397 3.39 -0.03 24.38
C LEU A 397 2.79 -1.37 24.78
N ALA A 398 2.43 -1.54 26.06
CA ALA A 398 1.78 -2.76 26.53
C ALA A 398 0.40 -2.97 25.88
N GLU A 399 -0.26 -1.88 25.46
CA GLU A 399 -1.56 -1.88 24.83
C GLU A 399 -1.50 -2.00 23.28
N LEU A 400 -0.32 -2.05 22.66
CA LEU A 400 -0.12 -2.17 21.22
C LEU A 400 0.50 -3.53 20.87
N TRP A 401 -0.19 -4.29 20.03
CA TRP A 401 0.21 -5.64 19.63
C TRP A 401 0.40 -5.74 18.12
N GLY A 402 1.50 -6.33 17.68
CA GLY A 402 1.79 -6.59 16.27
C GLY A 402 2.07 -8.07 16.04
N ILE A 403 1.51 -8.63 14.97
CA ILE A 403 1.79 -9.99 14.54
C ILE A 403 2.18 -9.91 13.07
N ASP A 404 3.29 -10.53 12.71
CA ASP A 404 3.68 -10.71 11.31
C ASP A 404 4.36 -12.06 11.12
N ILE A 405 4.16 -12.67 9.95
CA ILE A 405 4.81 -13.94 9.62
C ILE A 405 6.26 -13.75 9.17
N ALA A 406 6.63 -12.55 8.70
CA ALA A 406 7.96 -12.25 8.20
C ALA A 406 8.87 -11.71 9.32
N PRO A 407 10.03 -12.36 9.59
CA PRO A 407 10.92 -11.96 10.68
C PRO A 407 11.49 -10.55 10.55
N PHE A 408 11.94 -10.17 9.36
CA PHE A 408 12.61 -8.89 9.14
C PHE A 408 11.69 -7.67 9.35
N PRO A 409 10.47 -7.63 8.79
CA PRO A 409 9.49 -6.58 9.06
C PRO A 409 9.09 -6.50 10.54
N ALA A 410 8.88 -7.65 11.19
CA ALA A 410 8.60 -7.71 12.62
C ALA A 410 9.75 -7.09 13.46
N GLU A 411 11.01 -7.39 13.12
CA GLU A 411 12.20 -6.79 13.75
C GLU A 411 12.21 -5.25 13.59
N LEU A 412 11.84 -4.74 12.41
CA LEU A 412 11.71 -3.30 12.19
C LEU A 412 10.55 -2.66 12.97
N ALA A 413 9.41 -3.35 13.09
CA ALA A 413 8.29 -2.90 13.91
C ALA A 413 8.69 -2.77 15.38
N VAL A 414 9.48 -3.73 15.88
CA VAL A 414 10.07 -3.68 17.22
C VAL A 414 10.93 -2.42 17.36
N ILE A 415 11.91 -2.21 16.48
CA ILE A 415 12.80 -1.03 16.50
C ILE A 415 11.98 0.28 16.46
N ASN A 416 10.98 0.35 15.59
CA ASN A 416 10.14 1.54 15.41
C ASN A 416 9.28 1.90 16.62
N LEU A 417 8.83 0.91 17.39
CA LEU A 417 8.09 1.14 18.63
C LEU A 417 9.04 1.45 19.80
N PHE A 418 10.16 0.73 19.91
CA PHE A 418 11.19 0.98 20.93
C PHE A 418 11.70 2.42 20.89
N ARG A 419 11.94 2.97 19.69
CA ARG A 419 12.51 4.33 19.56
C ARG A 419 11.58 5.46 20.02
N GLN A 420 10.30 5.21 20.26
CA GLN A 420 9.34 6.25 20.66
C GLN A 420 9.71 6.88 22.01
N ASN A 421 10.36 6.14 22.92
CA ASN A 421 10.99 6.72 24.11
C ASN A 421 12.13 5.84 24.65
N LEU A 422 13.37 6.11 24.21
CA LEU A 422 14.56 5.38 24.65
C LEU A 422 14.91 5.55 26.14
N THR A 423 14.32 6.52 26.84
CA THR A 423 14.61 6.80 28.26
C THR A 423 13.73 6.02 29.23
N ALA A 424 12.66 5.39 28.74
CA ALA A 424 11.74 4.63 29.58
C ALA A 424 12.35 3.29 30.00
N ALA A 425 12.35 2.99 31.30
CA ALA A 425 12.85 1.74 31.85
C ALA A 425 12.00 0.50 31.49
N SER A 426 10.79 0.71 30.97
CA SER A 426 9.80 -0.33 30.64
C SER A 426 9.30 -0.14 29.21
N ASN A 427 10.17 -0.45 28.25
CA ASN A 427 9.93 -0.17 26.84
C ASN A 427 9.90 -1.50 26.08
N PHE A 428 8.85 -2.31 26.22
CA PHE A 428 8.78 -3.61 25.54
C PHE A 428 7.61 -3.67 24.55
N PRO A 429 7.85 -3.62 23.23
CA PRO A 429 6.81 -3.76 22.20
C PRO A 429 6.29 -5.20 22.10
N ARG A 430 4.97 -5.38 22.07
CA ARG A 430 4.33 -6.71 21.90
C ARG A 430 4.25 -7.12 20.43
N ILE A 431 5.41 -7.28 19.79
CA ILE A 431 5.52 -7.76 18.41
C ILE A 431 5.87 -9.25 18.38
N VAL A 432 5.13 -10.02 17.61
CA VAL A 432 5.26 -11.47 17.52
C VAL A 432 5.52 -11.87 16.07
N CYS A 433 6.63 -12.56 15.83
CA CYS A 433 6.96 -13.12 14.52
C CYS A 433 6.40 -14.54 14.39
N GLN A 434 5.13 -14.66 13.98
CA GLN A 434 4.45 -15.95 13.84
C GLN A 434 3.25 -15.84 12.87
N ASP A 435 2.84 -16.97 12.30
CA ASP A 435 1.57 -17.06 11.60
C ASP A 435 0.38 -16.83 12.55
N ILE A 436 -0.48 -15.86 12.23
CA ILE A 436 -1.69 -15.52 12.98
C ILE A 436 -2.65 -16.71 13.15
N PHE A 437 -2.68 -17.68 12.22
CA PHE A 437 -3.50 -18.88 12.34
C PHE A 437 -2.97 -19.89 13.37
N ALA A 438 -1.72 -19.74 13.81
CA ALA A 438 -1.13 -20.56 14.88
C ALA A 438 -1.41 -20.00 16.28
N ILE A 439 -1.90 -18.76 16.39
CA ILE A 439 -2.17 -18.09 17.66
C ILE A 439 -3.66 -18.18 17.99
N LYS A 440 -3.99 -18.40 19.26
CA LYS A 440 -5.35 -18.43 19.80
C LYS A 440 -5.53 -17.37 20.88
N PRO A 441 -6.77 -16.86 21.08
CA PRO A 441 -7.05 -15.95 22.19
C PRO A 441 -6.66 -16.58 23.54
N GLY A 442 -5.87 -15.84 24.34
CA GLY A 442 -5.38 -16.30 25.64
C GLY A 442 -4.11 -17.15 25.60
N ASP A 443 -3.58 -17.49 24.42
CA ASP A 443 -2.26 -18.11 24.32
C ASP A 443 -1.20 -17.21 24.97
N LYS A 444 -0.27 -17.84 25.68
CA LYS A 444 0.86 -17.15 26.29
C LYS A 444 1.96 -17.02 25.25
N LEU A 445 2.32 -15.79 24.91
CA LEU A 445 3.34 -15.49 23.93
C LEU A 445 4.61 -15.03 24.65
N PRO A 446 5.77 -15.61 24.27
CA PRO A 446 7.02 -15.31 24.95
C PRO A 446 7.57 -13.96 24.51
N PHE A 447 7.95 -13.16 25.49
CA PHE A 447 8.60 -11.88 25.28
C PHE A 447 9.86 -11.79 26.16
N PRO A 448 10.94 -11.15 25.69
CA PRO A 448 12.13 -10.98 26.52
C PRO A 448 11.84 -10.14 27.77
N PRO A 449 12.51 -10.43 28.89
CA PRO A 449 12.28 -9.79 30.19
C PRO A 449 12.89 -8.38 30.24
N LEU A 450 12.46 -7.57 31.22
CA LEU A 450 13.00 -6.22 31.46
C LEU A 450 14.49 -6.20 31.82
N LYS A 451 15.02 -7.30 32.38
CA LYS A 451 16.44 -7.52 32.66
C LYS A 451 16.79 -8.96 32.33
N MET A 452 17.44 -9.19 31.19
CA MET A 452 17.74 -10.56 30.78
C MET A 452 19.01 -11.06 31.47
N ASN A 453 18.88 -12.14 32.23
CA ASN A 453 20.03 -12.84 32.78
C ASN A 453 20.64 -13.74 31.68
N ILE A 454 21.83 -13.39 31.19
CA ILE A 454 22.52 -14.13 30.12
C ILE A 454 22.80 -15.60 30.50
N ALA A 455 22.94 -15.89 31.80
CA ALA A 455 23.13 -17.25 32.30
C ALA A 455 21.82 -18.04 32.43
N ASN A 456 20.67 -17.35 32.52
CA ASN A 456 19.35 -17.97 32.67
C ASN A 456 18.28 -17.06 32.01
N PRO A 457 18.08 -17.16 30.69
CA PRO A 457 17.19 -16.26 29.96
C PRO A 457 15.72 -16.58 30.31
N GLU A 458 15.18 -15.90 31.32
CA GLU A 458 13.76 -15.99 31.68
C GLU A 458 12.91 -15.22 30.66
N GLN A 459 11.97 -15.86 29.98
CA GLN A 459 10.98 -15.17 29.13
C GLN A 459 9.77 -14.75 29.97
N VAL A 460 9.20 -13.59 29.64
CA VAL A 460 7.91 -13.15 30.18
C VAL A 460 6.82 -13.61 29.24
N ASP A 461 6.06 -14.60 29.70
CA ASP A 461 4.90 -15.12 29.00
C ASP A 461 3.69 -14.21 29.22
N GLU A 462 3.30 -13.46 28.19
CA GLU A 462 2.13 -12.59 28.25
C GLU A 462 0.95 -13.24 27.51
N PRO A 463 -0.22 -13.35 28.14
CA PRO A 463 -1.41 -13.85 27.45
C PRO A 463 -1.88 -12.82 26.43
N ILE A 464 -2.05 -13.23 25.16
CA ILE A 464 -2.60 -12.35 24.14
C ILE A 464 -4.04 -11.95 24.50
N PRO A 465 -4.34 -10.64 24.64
CA PRO A 465 -5.66 -10.19 25.04
C PRO A 465 -6.65 -10.22 23.86
N GLN A 466 -7.90 -9.92 24.16
CA GLN A 466 -8.81 -9.42 23.14
C GLN A 466 -8.63 -7.90 22.99
N PHE A 467 -8.87 -7.39 21.78
CA PHE A 467 -8.60 -6.02 21.38
C PHE A 467 -9.88 -5.20 21.23
N ASP A 468 -9.75 -3.91 21.53
CA ASP A 468 -10.80 -2.91 21.28
C ASP A 468 -10.73 -2.41 19.82
N ALA A 469 -9.54 -2.45 19.21
CA ALA A 469 -9.32 -2.11 17.82
C ALA A 469 -8.39 -3.12 17.13
N ILE A 470 -8.76 -3.57 15.92
CA ILE A 470 -7.85 -4.29 15.03
C ILE A 470 -7.72 -3.51 13.72
N ILE A 471 -6.51 -3.09 13.38
CA ILE A 471 -6.23 -2.26 12.21
C ILE A 471 -5.13 -2.92 11.39
N GLY A 472 -5.16 -2.79 10.07
CA GLY A 472 -4.09 -3.36 9.26
C GLY A 472 -4.37 -3.39 7.77
N ASN A 473 -3.39 -3.91 7.03
CA ASN A 473 -3.45 -4.16 5.60
C ASN A 473 -3.19 -5.64 5.34
N PHE A 474 -4.23 -6.42 5.05
CA PHE A 474 -4.09 -7.87 4.91
C PHE A 474 -3.53 -8.26 3.53
N PRO A 475 -2.73 -9.34 3.43
CA PRO A 475 -2.04 -9.71 2.20
C PRO A 475 -2.97 -10.10 1.04
N TYR A 476 -2.62 -9.66 -0.18
CA TYR A 476 -3.39 -9.88 -1.42
C TYR A 476 -2.91 -11.13 -2.19
N VAL A 477 -2.81 -12.27 -1.50
CA VAL A 477 -2.32 -13.53 -2.09
C VAL A 477 -3.45 -14.56 -2.12
N GLY A 478 -3.65 -15.19 -3.28
CA GLY A 478 -4.63 -16.28 -3.44
C GLY A 478 -4.28 -17.48 -2.56
N ALA A 479 -5.23 -17.99 -1.78
CA ALA A 479 -4.98 -19.09 -0.84
C ALA A 479 -4.54 -20.38 -1.55
N ASN A 480 -4.99 -20.60 -2.79
CA ASN A 480 -4.53 -21.69 -3.65
C ASN A 480 -3.05 -21.59 -4.04
N GLN A 481 -2.51 -20.38 -4.19
CA GLN A 481 -1.09 -20.18 -4.50
C GLN A 481 -0.21 -20.54 -3.31
N ILE A 482 -0.70 -20.29 -2.10
CA ILE A 482 -0.03 -20.67 -0.86
C ILE A 482 -0.03 -22.19 -0.71
N GLU A 483 -1.17 -22.86 -0.93
CA GLU A 483 -1.27 -24.34 -0.88
C GLU A 483 -0.33 -25.04 -1.88
N GLN A 484 -0.04 -24.40 -3.03
CA GLN A 484 0.92 -24.94 -3.99
C GLN A 484 2.36 -24.90 -3.46
N LYS A 485 2.69 -23.93 -2.59
CA LYS A 485 4.00 -23.77 -1.96
C LYS A 485 4.12 -24.60 -0.67
N ASP A 486 3.10 -24.52 0.19
CA ASP A 486 3.01 -25.25 1.45
C ASP A 486 1.81 -26.21 1.43
N LYS A 487 2.10 -27.50 1.19
CA LYS A 487 1.09 -28.54 1.10
C LYS A 487 0.44 -28.75 2.47
N ASN A 488 -0.88 -28.74 2.51
CA ASN A 488 -1.74 -28.85 3.70
C ASN A 488 -1.97 -27.56 4.49
N TYR A 489 -1.48 -26.40 4.03
CA TYR A 489 -1.72 -25.14 4.73
C TYR A 489 -3.22 -24.79 4.85
N LEU A 490 -4.01 -25.01 3.79
CA LEU A 490 -5.46 -24.84 3.83
C LEU A 490 -6.14 -25.83 4.79
N ASN A 491 -5.56 -27.01 4.99
CA ASN A 491 -6.05 -27.99 5.95
C ASN A 491 -5.77 -27.53 7.39
N PHE A 492 -4.61 -26.91 7.63
CA PHE A 492 -4.27 -26.25 8.89
C PHE A 492 -5.26 -25.11 9.20
N ILE A 493 -5.46 -24.17 8.26
CA ILE A 493 -6.46 -23.09 8.39
C ILE A 493 -7.85 -23.68 8.67
N ARG A 494 -8.25 -24.75 7.97
CA ARG A 494 -9.54 -25.41 8.18
C ARG A 494 -9.73 -25.83 9.62
N TYR A 495 -8.75 -26.51 10.22
CA TYR A 495 -8.86 -26.95 11.61
C TYR A 495 -8.88 -25.77 12.58
N THR A 496 -8.03 -24.76 12.35
CA THR A 496 -8.03 -23.52 13.14
C THR A 496 -9.40 -22.84 13.13
N LEU A 497 -10.04 -22.73 11.96
CA LEU A 497 -11.36 -22.12 11.84
C LEU A 497 -12.47 -23.00 12.41
N ILE A 498 -12.41 -24.33 12.28
CA ILE A 498 -13.37 -25.24 12.94
C ILE A 498 -13.32 -25.04 14.46
N GLU A 499 -12.13 -25.02 15.05
CA GLU A 499 -11.97 -24.77 16.48
C GLU A 499 -12.50 -23.39 16.88
N ALA A 500 -12.29 -22.37 16.05
CA ALA A 500 -12.72 -21.00 16.30
C ALA A 500 -14.23 -20.78 16.24
N TRP A 501 -14.88 -21.38 15.24
CA TRP A 501 -16.19 -20.93 14.78
C TRP A 501 -17.26 -22.02 14.73
N LEU A 502 -16.93 -23.30 14.90
CA LEU A 502 -17.95 -24.36 14.84
C LEU A 502 -19.06 -24.10 15.86
N GLU A 503 -18.71 -23.71 17.09
CA GLU A 503 -19.70 -23.45 18.13
C GLU A 503 -20.59 -22.25 17.82
N LYS A 504 -19.99 -21.11 17.45
CA LYS A 504 -20.69 -19.81 17.32
C LYS A 504 -21.25 -19.51 15.93
N TYR A 505 -20.70 -20.15 14.90
CA TYR A 505 -21.04 -19.91 13.49
C TYR A 505 -20.89 -21.19 12.65
N PRO A 506 -21.64 -22.27 12.99
CA PRO A 506 -21.49 -23.59 12.35
C PRO A 506 -21.81 -23.61 10.86
N GLU A 507 -22.61 -22.66 10.38
CA GLU A 507 -22.98 -22.52 8.97
C GLU A 507 -21.82 -22.26 8.02
N LEU A 508 -20.65 -21.83 8.54
CA LEU A 508 -19.40 -21.71 7.78
C LEU A 508 -18.89 -23.07 7.27
N PHE A 509 -19.35 -24.16 7.89
CA PHE A 509 -18.92 -25.52 7.60
C PHE A 509 -20.01 -26.32 6.89
N TYR A 510 -19.59 -27.36 6.20
CA TYR A 510 -20.50 -28.32 5.57
C TYR A 510 -19.87 -29.71 5.43
N TYR A 511 -20.72 -30.71 5.27
CA TYR A 511 -20.34 -32.04 4.84
C TYR A 511 -20.56 -32.20 3.32
N PRO A 512 -19.60 -32.78 2.58
CA PRO A 512 -19.77 -33.04 1.14
C PRO A 512 -20.92 -34.02 0.82
N SER A 513 -21.20 -34.97 1.72
CA SER A 513 -22.31 -35.91 1.56
C SER A 513 -23.63 -35.24 1.88
N LYS A 514 -24.60 -35.30 0.96
CA LYS A 514 -25.95 -34.75 1.16
C LYS A 514 -26.63 -35.30 2.43
N HIS A 515 -26.43 -36.59 2.71
CA HIS A 515 -26.99 -37.23 3.91
C HIS A 515 -26.39 -36.67 5.19
N GLU A 516 -25.06 -36.57 5.26
CA GLU A 516 -24.37 -36.01 6.42
C GLU A 516 -24.67 -34.53 6.61
N GLN A 517 -24.79 -33.79 5.51
CA GLN A 517 -25.15 -32.37 5.55
C GLN A 517 -26.55 -32.17 6.14
N THR A 518 -27.51 -33.02 5.78
CA THR A 518 -28.87 -32.97 6.33
C THR A 518 -28.86 -33.25 7.84
N LEU A 519 -28.08 -34.23 8.28
CA LEU A 519 -27.91 -34.53 9.71
C LEU A 519 -27.20 -33.39 10.46
N PHE A 520 -26.21 -32.76 9.84
CA PHE A 520 -25.50 -31.62 10.41
C PHE A 520 -26.42 -30.40 10.57
N GLU A 521 -27.23 -30.10 9.57
CA GLU A 521 -28.24 -29.03 9.65
C GLU A 521 -29.26 -29.28 10.77
N SER A 522 -29.73 -30.52 10.93
CA SER A 522 -30.57 -30.89 12.08
C SER A 522 -29.83 -30.71 13.41
N SER A 523 -28.56 -31.10 13.47
CA SER A 523 -27.73 -30.96 14.66
C SER A 523 -27.49 -29.50 15.04
N ILE A 524 -27.32 -28.60 14.07
CA ILE A 524 -27.26 -27.15 14.30
C ILE A 524 -28.58 -26.64 14.87
N ALA A 525 -29.72 -27.05 14.29
CA ALA A 525 -31.04 -26.65 14.78
C ALA A 525 -31.31 -27.11 16.22
N ASP A 526 -30.78 -28.29 16.58
CA ASP A 526 -30.87 -28.87 17.94
C ASP A 526 -29.78 -28.36 18.90
N GLY A 527 -28.82 -27.54 18.44
CA GLY A 527 -27.69 -27.05 19.23
C GLY A 527 -26.64 -28.11 19.60
N LYS A 528 -26.61 -29.25 18.88
CA LYS A 528 -25.72 -30.41 19.13
C LYS A 528 -24.56 -30.50 18.13
N HIS A 529 -24.35 -29.48 17.30
CA HIS A 529 -23.36 -29.50 16.22
C HIS A 529 -21.91 -29.59 16.71
N ASN A 530 -21.63 -29.29 17.97
CA ASN A 530 -20.29 -29.42 18.56
C ASN A 530 -19.75 -30.86 18.58
N ASP A 531 -20.63 -31.86 18.57
CA ASP A 531 -20.29 -33.30 18.53
C ASP A 531 -20.01 -33.80 17.10
N SER A 532 -20.12 -32.92 16.11
CA SER A 532 -19.93 -33.27 14.70
C SER A 532 -18.49 -33.70 14.42
N ASN A 533 -18.31 -34.64 13.50
CA ASN A 533 -16.99 -35.12 13.10
C ASN A 533 -16.18 -34.03 12.36
N ARG A 534 -15.29 -33.38 13.12
CA ARG A 534 -14.43 -32.26 12.67
C ARG A 534 -13.51 -32.62 11.51
N ASN A 535 -13.06 -33.88 11.40
CA ASN A 535 -12.12 -34.30 10.36
C ASN A 535 -12.74 -34.32 8.95
N ARG A 536 -14.07 -34.43 8.89
CA ARG A 536 -14.83 -34.53 7.64
C ARG A 536 -15.51 -33.22 7.22
N LEU A 537 -15.61 -32.25 8.14
CA LEU A 537 -16.11 -30.91 7.84
C LEU A 537 -15.21 -30.21 6.83
N LYS A 538 -15.84 -29.46 5.93
CA LYS A 538 -15.19 -28.59 4.95
C LYS A 538 -15.62 -27.14 5.18
N LEU A 539 -14.76 -26.20 4.80
CA LEU A 539 -15.07 -24.77 4.80
C LEU A 539 -15.89 -24.41 3.56
N ARG A 540 -16.90 -23.56 3.72
CA ARG A 540 -17.62 -22.94 2.60
C ARG A 540 -16.80 -21.85 1.89
N ILE A 541 -15.77 -21.31 2.54
CA ILE A 541 -14.84 -20.36 1.92
C ILE A 541 -14.15 -21.04 0.73
N SER A 542 -14.19 -20.38 -0.43
CA SER A 542 -13.55 -20.89 -1.65
C SER A 542 -12.04 -20.98 -1.50
N THR A 543 -11.44 -22.05 -2.02
CA THR A 543 -9.97 -22.19 -2.11
C THR A 543 -9.33 -21.17 -3.05
N TYR A 544 -10.12 -20.56 -3.94
CA TYR A 544 -9.68 -19.47 -4.82
C TYR A 544 -9.80 -18.08 -4.19
N ALA A 545 -10.30 -17.98 -2.96
CA ALA A 545 -10.33 -16.72 -2.23
C ALA A 545 -8.91 -16.26 -1.88
N ASP A 546 -8.74 -14.96 -1.74
CA ASP A 546 -7.51 -14.39 -1.19
C ASP A 546 -7.38 -14.75 0.30
N LEU A 547 -6.13 -14.88 0.79
CA LEU A 547 -5.82 -15.26 2.16
C LEU A 547 -6.48 -14.31 3.17
N TYR A 548 -6.57 -13.01 2.87
CA TYR A 548 -7.22 -12.03 3.75
C TYR A 548 -8.65 -12.41 4.14
N VAL A 549 -9.36 -13.17 3.30
CA VAL A 549 -10.72 -13.65 3.63
C VAL A 549 -10.67 -14.52 4.87
N TYR A 550 -9.72 -15.46 4.96
CA TYR A 550 -9.53 -16.32 6.12
C TYR A 550 -9.03 -15.54 7.33
N ILE A 551 -8.17 -14.53 7.11
CA ILE A 551 -7.63 -13.68 8.19
C ILE A 551 -8.75 -12.86 8.84
N PHE A 552 -9.77 -12.39 8.10
CA PHE A 552 -10.93 -11.75 8.71
C PHE A 552 -11.62 -12.62 9.77
N PHE A 553 -11.83 -13.91 9.48
CA PHE A 553 -12.41 -14.85 10.45
C PHE A 553 -11.50 -15.07 11.65
N GLN A 554 -10.18 -15.14 11.44
CA GLN A 554 -9.22 -15.34 12.52
C GLN A 554 -9.08 -14.09 13.40
N ALA A 555 -8.89 -12.91 12.81
CA ALA A 555 -8.81 -11.62 13.50
C ALA A 555 -10.06 -11.33 14.32
N ALA A 556 -11.24 -11.69 13.81
CA ALA A 556 -12.51 -11.52 14.51
C ALA A 556 -12.64 -12.31 15.83
N ARG A 557 -11.79 -13.34 16.06
CA ARG A 557 -11.72 -14.07 17.35
C ARG A 557 -11.06 -13.23 18.45
N PHE A 558 -10.17 -12.33 18.07
CA PHE A 558 -9.42 -11.47 18.98
C PHE A 558 -10.13 -10.15 19.23
N LEU A 559 -11.21 -9.83 18.52
CA LEU A 559 -11.93 -8.58 18.70
C LEU A 559 -13.01 -8.70 19.78
N LYS A 560 -13.04 -7.76 20.74
CA LYS A 560 -14.09 -7.69 21.75
C LYS A 560 -15.44 -7.30 21.14
N SER A 561 -16.54 -7.63 21.83
CA SER A 561 -17.86 -7.07 21.49
C SER A 561 -17.83 -5.54 21.61
N GLY A 562 -18.36 -4.83 20.61
CA GLY A 562 -18.26 -3.37 20.48
C GLY A 562 -16.90 -2.86 19.98
N GLY A 563 -15.88 -3.72 19.90
CA GLY A 563 -14.60 -3.38 19.29
C GLY A 563 -14.71 -3.17 17.78
N ARG A 564 -13.80 -2.38 17.21
CA ARG A 564 -13.81 -2.04 15.78
C ARG A 564 -12.64 -2.65 15.03
N MET A 565 -12.89 -3.07 13.81
CA MET A 565 -11.86 -3.53 12.89
C MET A 565 -11.84 -2.65 11.65
N GLY A 566 -10.66 -2.15 11.29
CA GLY A 566 -10.42 -1.37 10.10
C GLY A 566 -9.35 -2.03 9.25
N ILE A 567 -9.74 -2.72 8.18
CA ILE A 567 -8.81 -3.48 7.32
C ILE A 567 -8.83 -2.98 5.89
N ILE A 568 -7.63 -2.84 5.33
CA ILE A 568 -7.42 -2.62 3.90
C ILE A 568 -7.29 -3.98 3.19
N THR A 569 -8.05 -4.17 2.12
CA THR A 569 -7.99 -5.35 1.25
C THR A 569 -8.12 -4.98 -0.22
N SER A 570 -7.91 -5.92 -1.14
CA SER A 570 -8.44 -5.79 -2.51
C SER A 570 -9.97 -5.67 -2.48
N ASN A 571 -10.56 -5.00 -3.48
CA ASN A 571 -12.01 -4.84 -3.59
C ASN A 571 -12.73 -6.10 -4.11
N ALA A 572 -11.99 -7.16 -4.40
CA ALA A 572 -12.52 -8.32 -5.12
C ALA A 572 -13.59 -9.08 -4.32
N TRP A 573 -13.50 -9.17 -2.98
CA TRP A 573 -14.54 -9.81 -2.16
C TRP A 573 -15.91 -9.10 -2.24
N ILE A 574 -15.96 -7.86 -2.70
CA ILE A 574 -17.20 -7.08 -2.84
C ILE A 574 -18.00 -7.55 -4.08
N ASP A 575 -17.32 -7.99 -5.14
CA ASP A 575 -17.95 -8.25 -6.45
C ASP A 575 -17.67 -9.64 -7.04
N VAL A 576 -16.74 -10.42 -6.48
CA VAL A 576 -16.36 -11.75 -6.95
C VAL A 576 -17.06 -12.85 -6.13
N ASN A 577 -17.43 -13.95 -6.79
CA ASN A 577 -18.19 -15.06 -6.20
C ASN A 577 -17.61 -15.65 -4.91
N TYR A 578 -16.28 -15.60 -4.69
CA TYR A 578 -15.70 -16.10 -3.43
C TYR A 578 -16.01 -15.21 -2.22
N GLY A 579 -16.44 -13.96 -2.45
CA GLY A 579 -16.72 -12.98 -1.42
C GLY A 579 -18.00 -13.23 -0.61
N TYR A 580 -18.88 -14.12 -1.08
CA TYR A 580 -20.17 -14.42 -0.45
C TYR A 580 -20.05 -14.73 1.04
N GLU A 581 -19.16 -15.65 1.41
CA GLU A 581 -19.00 -16.06 2.82
C GLU A 581 -18.46 -14.92 3.70
N LEU A 582 -17.64 -14.03 3.15
CA LEU A 582 -17.17 -12.84 3.87
C LEU A 582 -18.29 -11.82 4.03
N GLN A 583 -19.05 -11.51 2.98
CA GLN A 583 -20.23 -10.63 3.07
C GLN A 583 -21.22 -11.13 4.11
N LYS A 584 -21.49 -12.44 4.09
CA LYS A 584 -22.41 -13.10 5.03
C LYS A 584 -21.90 -13.01 6.45
N PHE A 585 -20.62 -13.33 6.67
CA PHE A 585 -19.97 -13.22 7.96
C PHE A 585 -20.02 -11.80 8.53
N LEU A 586 -19.73 -10.78 7.71
CA LEU A 586 -19.80 -9.38 8.13
C LEU A 586 -21.22 -8.97 8.53
N CYS A 587 -22.25 -9.36 7.75
CA CYS A 587 -23.64 -9.07 8.12
C CYS A 587 -24.08 -9.78 9.41
N ASN A 588 -23.57 -10.99 9.64
CA ASN A 588 -23.96 -11.84 10.77
C ASN A 588 -23.22 -11.54 12.07
N GLN A 589 -22.04 -10.91 12.03
CA GLN A 589 -21.19 -10.74 13.22
C GLN A 589 -20.85 -9.28 13.53
N PHE A 590 -21.11 -8.37 12.59
CA PHE A 590 -20.68 -6.98 12.69
C PHE A 590 -21.74 -5.98 12.25
N LYS A 591 -21.70 -4.77 12.79
CA LYS A 591 -22.22 -3.59 12.08
C LYS A 591 -21.17 -3.16 11.06
N ILE A 592 -21.54 -3.06 9.80
CA ILE A 592 -20.67 -2.49 8.76
C ILE A 592 -20.77 -0.97 8.87
N VAL A 593 -19.73 -0.34 9.42
CA VAL A 593 -19.70 1.11 9.67
C VAL A 593 -19.50 1.83 8.35
N ALA A 594 -18.45 1.47 7.62
CA ALA A 594 -18.13 2.06 6.33
C ALA A 594 -17.29 1.13 5.45
N ILE A 595 -17.47 1.24 4.14
CA ILE A 595 -16.59 0.66 3.12
C ILE A 595 -16.16 1.81 2.21
N LEU A 596 -14.87 2.14 2.22
CA LEU A 596 -14.31 3.27 1.50
C LEU A 596 -13.52 2.78 0.28
N GLU A 597 -13.64 3.49 -0.85
CA GLU A 597 -12.81 3.29 -2.05
C GLU A 597 -12.41 4.66 -2.63
N SER A 598 -11.15 4.80 -3.03
CA SER A 598 -10.67 5.99 -3.74
C SER A 598 -10.76 5.83 -5.25
N ARG A 599 -11.19 6.91 -5.92
CA ARG A 599 -11.25 6.99 -7.39
C ARG A 599 -10.46 8.18 -7.96
N CYS A 600 -9.96 9.06 -7.10
CA CYS A 600 -9.09 10.18 -7.47
C CYS A 600 -7.61 9.78 -7.48
N GLU A 601 -7.26 8.73 -6.75
CA GLU A 601 -5.91 8.14 -6.74
C GLU A 601 -5.99 6.66 -6.35
N PRO A 602 -5.11 5.80 -6.88
CA PRO A 602 -4.89 4.50 -6.27
C PRO A 602 -4.20 4.71 -4.91
N TRP A 603 -4.67 4.03 -3.86
CA TRP A 603 -3.98 4.05 -2.57
C TRP A 603 -2.66 3.29 -2.57
N PHE A 604 -2.48 2.40 -3.55
CA PHE A 604 -1.24 1.67 -3.80
C PHE A 604 -0.98 1.72 -5.31
N THR A 605 -0.03 2.55 -5.74
CA THR A 605 0.29 2.78 -7.15
C THR A 605 0.91 1.55 -7.83
N GLU A 606 1.60 0.70 -7.06
CA GLU A 606 2.29 -0.48 -7.59
C GLU A 606 1.42 -1.75 -7.55
N ALA A 607 0.27 -1.71 -6.90
CA ALA A 607 -0.67 -2.82 -6.88
C ALA A 607 -1.60 -2.73 -8.10
N SER A 608 -1.60 -3.75 -8.97
CA SER A 608 -2.55 -3.84 -10.10
C SER A 608 -4.00 -4.16 -9.67
N VAL A 609 -4.34 -3.92 -8.40
CA VAL A 609 -5.65 -4.21 -7.80
C VAL A 609 -6.20 -2.98 -7.10
N ASN A 610 -7.50 -2.71 -7.31
CA ASN A 610 -8.22 -1.69 -6.57
C ASN A 610 -8.40 -2.14 -5.11
N THR A 611 -8.23 -1.23 -4.17
CA THR A 611 -8.33 -1.51 -2.73
C THR A 611 -9.54 -0.84 -2.10
N VAL A 612 -10.02 -1.44 -1.02
CA VAL A 612 -11.07 -0.89 -0.16
C VAL A 612 -10.62 -0.87 1.28
N PHE A 613 -11.12 0.11 2.02
CA PHE A 613 -10.95 0.18 3.47
C PHE A 613 -12.28 -0.18 4.14
N THR A 614 -12.30 -1.32 4.82
CA THR A 614 -13.51 -1.87 5.45
C THR A 614 -13.46 -1.61 6.95
N ILE A 615 -14.44 -0.85 7.46
CA ILE A 615 -14.61 -0.53 8.87
C ILE A 615 -15.85 -1.25 9.40
N VAL A 616 -15.66 -2.11 10.40
CA VAL A 616 -16.73 -2.92 11.01
C VAL A 616 -16.65 -2.87 12.53
N GLU A 617 -17.79 -2.94 13.20
CA GLU A 617 -17.91 -2.97 14.67
C GLU A 617 -18.53 -4.28 15.11
N ARG A 618 -17.86 -5.03 15.99
CA ARG A 618 -18.35 -6.31 16.48
C ARG A 618 -19.66 -6.12 17.22
N CYS A 619 -20.70 -6.86 16.82
CA CYS A 619 -22.00 -6.72 17.44
C CYS A 619 -22.74 -8.06 17.44
N GLU A 620 -23.07 -8.56 18.63
CA GLU A 620 -23.78 -9.84 18.79
C GLU A 620 -25.29 -9.70 18.57
N ASP A 621 -25.87 -8.52 18.79
CA ASP A 621 -27.31 -8.27 18.61
C ASP A 621 -27.68 -8.09 17.13
N GLN A 622 -28.42 -9.07 16.60
CA GLN A 622 -28.92 -9.04 15.23
C GLN A 622 -29.80 -7.83 14.93
N LYS A 623 -30.67 -7.41 15.84
CA LYS A 623 -31.55 -6.25 15.59
C LYS A 623 -30.74 -4.96 15.47
N ALA A 624 -29.73 -4.80 16.31
CA ALA A 624 -28.81 -3.67 16.21
C ALA A 624 -28.00 -3.69 14.91
N ARG A 625 -27.59 -4.88 14.43
CA ARG A 625 -26.97 -5.03 13.10
C ARG A 625 -27.92 -4.66 11.98
N ASP A 626 -29.13 -5.21 11.95
CA ASP A 626 -30.10 -4.97 10.87
C ASP A 626 -30.55 -3.50 10.81
N MET A 627 -30.63 -2.82 11.96
CA MET A 627 -30.95 -1.40 12.06
C MET A 627 -29.78 -0.46 11.70
N ASN A 628 -28.56 -0.99 11.60
CA ASN A 628 -27.38 -0.21 11.25
C ASN A 628 -27.47 0.39 9.84
N LEU A 629 -26.89 1.58 9.69
CA LEU A 629 -26.74 2.26 8.41
C LEU A 629 -25.32 2.03 7.90
N VAL A 630 -25.19 1.30 6.79
CA VAL A 630 -23.92 1.01 6.12
C VAL A 630 -23.58 2.16 5.17
N LYS A 631 -22.33 2.65 5.22
CA LYS A 631 -21.85 3.73 4.35
C LYS A 631 -20.87 3.20 3.31
N PHE A 632 -21.25 3.24 2.04
CA PHE A 632 -20.33 3.05 0.92
C PHE A 632 -19.80 4.40 0.47
N VAL A 633 -18.53 4.66 0.75
CA VAL A 633 -17.90 5.97 0.60
C VAL A 633 -16.99 5.96 -0.63
N LYS A 634 -17.33 6.79 -1.61
CA LYS A 634 -16.41 7.14 -2.70
C LYS A 634 -15.63 8.38 -2.29
N VAL A 635 -14.31 8.24 -2.18
CA VAL A 635 -13.40 9.35 -1.90
C VAL A 635 -13.13 10.14 -3.19
N LYS A 636 -13.31 11.48 -3.13
CA LYS A 636 -13.22 12.39 -4.28
C LYS A 636 -11.95 13.23 -4.33
N LYS A 637 -11.19 13.30 -3.23
CA LYS A 637 -9.92 14.04 -3.13
C LYS A 637 -8.78 13.13 -2.69
N GLN A 638 -7.58 13.47 -3.13
CA GLN A 638 -6.36 12.77 -2.73
C GLN A 638 -6.19 12.85 -1.21
N LEU A 639 -5.59 11.82 -0.61
CA LEU A 639 -5.33 11.74 0.82
C LEU A 639 -4.48 12.91 1.32
N ALA A 640 -3.55 13.40 0.51
CA ALA A 640 -2.76 14.59 0.83
C ALA A 640 -3.62 15.86 0.98
N GLU A 641 -4.70 15.99 0.21
CA GLU A 641 -5.66 17.10 0.33
C GLU A 641 -6.67 16.89 1.46
N LEU A 642 -7.06 15.63 1.71
CA LEU A 642 -7.97 15.28 2.81
C LEU A 642 -7.29 15.37 4.18
N VAL A 643 -5.97 15.21 4.23
CA VAL A 643 -5.18 15.21 5.47
C VAL A 643 -3.92 16.05 5.29
N PRO A 644 -4.06 17.39 5.10
CA PRO A 644 -2.96 18.26 4.66
C PRO A 644 -1.94 18.62 5.74
N ALA A 645 -2.34 18.56 7.01
CA ALA A 645 -1.47 18.88 8.14
C ALA A 645 -0.39 17.81 8.34
N ASP A 646 0.87 18.23 8.45
CA ASP A 646 2.00 17.33 8.67
C ASP A 646 1.88 16.61 10.03
N PRO A 647 2.11 15.29 10.09
CA PRO A 647 1.94 14.50 11.31
C PRO A 647 2.92 14.85 12.43
N GLU A 648 4.09 15.40 12.13
CA GLU A 648 5.10 15.79 13.10
C GLU A 648 4.97 17.27 13.49
N ILE A 649 4.68 18.15 12.53
CA ILE A 649 4.62 19.60 12.75
C ILE A 649 3.26 20.03 13.33
N GLU A 650 2.16 19.47 12.82
CA GLU A 650 0.79 19.87 13.18
C GLU A 650 -0.12 18.72 13.65
N PRO A 651 0.33 17.83 14.56
CA PRO A 651 -0.40 16.61 14.94
C PRO A 651 -1.80 16.90 15.51
N LEU A 652 -1.95 17.96 16.32
CA LEU A 652 -3.23 18.35 16.91
C LEU A 652 -4.27 18.73 15.85
N SER A 653 -3.85 19.53 14.87
CA SER A 653 -4.71 19.98 13.76
C SER A 653 -5.12 18.79 12.90
N ARG A 654 -4.15 17.93 12.58
CA ARG A 654 -4.33 16.69 11.80
C ARG A 654 -5.39 15.77 12.40
N TRP A 655 -5.24 15.38 13.67
CA TRP A 655 -6.18 14.47 14.34
C TRP A 655 -7.57 15.08 14.54
N LYS A 656 -7.67 16.40 14.77
CA LYS A 656 -8.94 17.11 14.84
C LYS A 656 -9.66 17.11 13.49
N HIS A 657 -8.92 17.33 12.40
CA HIS A 657 -9.47 17.29 11.05
C HIS A 657 -9.97 15.90 10.68
N LEU A 658 -9.16 14.86 10.90
CA LEU A 658 -9.53 13.46 10.66
C LEU A 658 -10.77 13.04 11.44
N ARG A 659 -10.86 13.46 12.72
CA ARG A 659 -12.04 13.20 13.54
C ARG A 659 -13.30 13.80 12.92
N LYS A 660 -13.23 15.05 12.44
CA LYS A 660 -14.36 15.69 11.75
C LYS A 660 -14.77 14.95 10.47
N LEU A 661 -13.81 14.47 9.68
CA LEU A 661 -14.08 13.70 8.46
C LEU A 661 -14.78 12.37 8.77
N THR A 662 -14.22 11.60 9.69
CA THR A 662 -14.77 10.29 10.10
C THR A 662 -16.13 10.42 10.77
N GLU A 663 -16.33 11.39 11.67
CA GLU A 663 -17.64 11.69 12.26
C GLU A 663 -18.66 12.10 11.19
N GLY A 664 -18.24 12.85 10.16
CA GLY A 664 -19.10 13.18 9.01
C GLY A 664 -19.58 11.94 8.26
N ILE A 665 -18.68 10.98 8.03
CA ILE A 665 -19.02 9.70 7.39
C ILE A 665 -19.94 8.85 8.28
N GLU A 666 -19.63 8.71 9.57
CA GLU A 666 -20.43 7.89 10.49
C GLU A 666 -21.85 8.43 10.67
N ASN A 667 -22.01 9.75 10.68
CA ASN A 667 -23.30 10.42 10.82
C ASN A 667 -24.11 10.51 9.51
N ALA A 668 -23.53 10.14 8.37
CA ALA A 668 -24.22 10.19 7.09
C ALA A 668 -25.51 9.34 7.13
N GLY A 669 -26.61 9.93 6.68
CA GLY A 669 -27.93 9.29 6.69
C GLY A 669 -28.63 9.19 8.05
N HIS A 670 -28.06 9.74 9.14
CA HIS A 670 -28.64 9.65 10.50
C HIS A 670 -30.10 10.13 10.57
N LYS A 671 -30.48 11.16 9.79
CA LYS A 671 -31.86 11.66 9.70
C LYS A 671 -32.87 10.63 9.19
N TYR A 672 -32.42 9.55 8.55
CA TYR A 672 -33.25 8.46 8.03
C TYR A 672 -33.12 7.18 8.86
N ALA A 673 -32.52 7.22 10.05
CA ALA A 673 -32.29 6.03 10.88
C ALA A 673 -33.56 5.22 11.17
N ARG A 674 -34.74 5.87 11.19
CA ARG A 674 -36.04 5.23 11.44
C ARG A 674 -36.81 4.82 10.17
N THR A 675 -36.30 5.12 8.98
CA THR A 675 -36.98 4.81 7.70
C THR A 675 -36.75 3.34 7.33
N VAL A 676 -37.82 2.56 7.21
CA VAL A 676 -37.80 1.14 6.85
C VAL A 676 -38.95 0.84 5.87
N PRO A 677 -38.69 0.33 4.64
CA PRO A 677 -37.36 0.19 4.03
C PRO A 677 -36.74 1.55 3.71
N LEU A 678 -35.42 1.64 3.78
CA LEU A 678 -34.64 2.82 3.42
C LEU A 678 -34.32 2.84 1.91
N GLY A 679 -34.01 1.69 1.32
CA GLY A 679 -33.36 1.63 0.03
C GLY A 679 -31.97 2.26 0.07
N VAL A 680 -31.61 2.99 -1.00
CA VAL A 680 -30.33 3.69 -1.12
C VAL A 680 -30.56 5.18 -1.11
N ILE A 681 -29.86 5.88 -0.22
CA ILE A 681 -29.78 7.35 -0.19
C ILE A 681 -28.36 7.80 -0.53
N THR A 682 -28.23 9.07 -0.92
CA THR A 682 -26.94 9.70 -1.26
C THR A 682 -26.77 10.97 -0.47
N GLU A 683 -25.61 11.09 0.17
CA GLU A 683 -25.11 12.35 0.69
C GLU A 683 -23.75 12.61 0.05
N GLU A 684 -23.55 13.77 -0.54
CA GLU A 684 -22.35 14.10 -1.30
C GLU A 684 -21.89 15.51 -0.99
N ASP A 685 -20.58 15.67 -0.80
CA ASP A 685 -19.88 16.94 -0.66
C ASP A 685 -18.62 16.96 -1.56
N GLU A 686 -17.72 17.92 -1.31
CA GLU A 686 -16.46 18.05 -2.05
C GLU A 686 -15.46 16.92 -1.78
N ASN A 687 -15.54 16.28 -0.62
CA ASN A 687 -14.59 15.26 -0.17
C ASN A 687 -15.08 13.84 -0.49
N PHE A 688 -16.38 13.60 -0.34
CA PHE A 688 -16.98 12.27 -0.40
C PHE A 688 -18.31 12.25 -1.14
N ARG A 689 -18.59 11.13 -1.79
CA ARG A 689 -19.97 10.70 -2.07
C ARG A 689 -20.26 9.45 -1.25
N ILE A 690 -21.27 9.53 -0.39
CA ILE A 690 -21.67 8.47 0.54
C ILE A 690 -23.01 7.91 0.10
N ARG A 691 -23.03 6.61 -0.23
CA ARG A 691 -24.28 5.85 -0.35
C ARG A 691 -24.57 5.19 0.98
N VAL A 692 -25.77 5.43 1.50
CA VAL A 692 -26.21 4.82 2.76
C VAL A 692 -27.31 3.81 2.48
N CYS A 693 -27.12 2.61 3.02
CA CYS A 693 -28.06 1.49 2.92
C CYS A 693 -28.36 0.95 4.32
N ARG A 694 -29.53 0.36 4.51
CA ARG A 694 -29.84 -0.38 5.75
C ARG A 694 -29.19 -1.75 5.69
N GLN A 695 -28.46 -2.13 6.73
CA GLN A 695 -27.73 -3.39 6.74
C GLN A 695 -28.68 -4.61 6.67
N GLY A 696 -29.85 -4.54 7.31
CA GLY A 696 -30.87 -5.60 7.19
C GLY A 696 -31.31 -5.84 5.75
N GLU A 697 -31.45 -4.79 4.94
CA GLU A 697 -31.80 -4.91 3.52
C GLU A 697 -30.67 -5.55 2.69
N LEU A 698 -29.41 -5.23 3.01
CA LEU A 698 -28.26 -5.90 2.39
C LEU A 698 -28.19 -7.39 2.77
N HIS A 699 -28.53 -7.70 4.02
CA HIS A 699 -28.55 -9.07 4.53
C HIS A 699 -29.66 -9.89 3.88
N GLU A 700 -30.87 -9.33 3.76
CA GLU A 700 -31.99 -9.95 3.04
C GLU A 700 -31.66 -10.20 1.56
N GLU A 701 -31.06 -9.22 0.86
CA GLU A 701 -30.60 -9.37 -0.54
C GLU A 701 -29.60 -10.53 -0.66
N LEU A 702 -28.64 -10.62 0.28
CA LEU A 702 -27.62 -11.67 0.30
C LEU A 702 -28.21 -13.07 0.53
N GLN A 703 -29.18 -13.19 1.45
CA GLN A 703 -29.89 -14.45 1.72
C GLN A 703 -30.74 -14.89 0.52
N HIS A 704 -31.47 -13.95 -0.09
CA HIS A 704 -32.29 -14.20 -1.27
C HIS A 704 -31.45 -14.67 -2.46
N GLU A 705 -30.34 -14.00 -2.76
CA GLU A 705 -29.49 -14.34 -3.90
C GLU A 705 -28.65 -15.60 -3.69
N SER A 706 -28.34 -15.96 -2.43
CA SER A 706 -27.53 -17.13 -2.05
C SER A 706 -26.16 -17.20 -2.77
N LYS A 707 -25.61 -16.02 -3.10
CA LYS A 707 -24.31 -15.81 -3.76
C LYS A 707 -23.85 -14.37 -3.51
N THR A 708 -22.61 -14.03 -3.88
CA THR A 708 -22.07 -12.67 -3.71
C THR A 708 -23.02 -11.65 -4.33
N VAL A 709 -23.43 -10.65 -3.54
CA VAL A 709 -24.12 -9.48 -4.07
C VAL A 709 -23.05 -8.45 -4.45
N LYS A 710 -23.10 -7.91 -5.67
CA LYS A 710 -22.14 -6.90 -6.14
C LYS A 710 -22.33 -5.55 -5.46
N TRP A 711 -21.86 -5.42 -4.23
CA TRP A 711 -21.91 -4.19 -3.44
C TRP A 711 -21.07 -3.06 -4.05
N GLY A 712 -20.16 -3.36 -5.00
CA GLY A 712 -19.38 -2.37 -5.73
C GLY A 712 -20.25 -1.38 -6.51
N LYS A 713 -21.50 -1.76 -6.81
CA LYS A 713 -22.51 -0.85 -7.38
C LYS A 713 -22.72 0.40 -6.51
N TYR A 714 -22.64 0.30 -5.18
CA TYR A 714 -22.79 1.45 -4.28
C TYR A 714 -21.56 2.39 -4.28
N LEU A 715 -20.38 1.88 -4.66
CA LEU A 715 -19.15 2.66 -4.79
C LEU A 715 -18.97 3.26 -6.21
N ARG A 716 -19.53 2.62 -7.24
CA ARG A 716 -19.32 3.03 -8.65
C ARG A 716 -20.51 3.71 -9.30
N ALA A 717 -21.73 3.19 -9.08
CA ALA A 717 -22.88 3.58 -9.89
C ALA A 717 -23.22 5.08 -9.74
N PRO A 718 -23.54 5.77 -10.84
CA PRO A 718 -24.07 7.13 -10.78
C PRO A 718 -25.52 7.11 -10.27
N GLU A 719 -26.01 8.24 -9.74
CA GLU A 719 -27.37 8.36 -9.21
C GLU A 719 -28.44 7.97 -10.23
N ILE A 720 -28.25 8.37 -11.49
CA ILE A 720 -29.18 8.07 -12.57
C ILE A 720 -29.40 6.58 -12.75
N PHE A 721 -28.36 5.74 -12.56
CA PHE A 721 -28.50 4.29 -12.66
C PHE A 721 -29.45 3.75 -11.58
N LEU A 722 -29.29 4.21 -10.34
CA LEU A 722 -30.13 3.78 -9.22
C LEU A 722 -31.57 4.27 -9.37
N ASN A 723 -31.79 5.43 -9.99
CA ASN A 723 -33.13 5.91 -10.34
C ASN A 723 -33.79 5.07 -11.42
N LEU A 724 -33.03 4.64 -12.44
CA LEU A 724 -33.54 3.83 -13.54
C LEU A 724 -34.04 2.46 -13.06
N ILE A 725 -33.29 1.77 -12.20
CA ILE A 725 -33.63 0.43 -11.73
C ILE A 725 -34.87 0.40 -10.83
N LYS A 726 -35.20 1.51 -10.14
CA LYS A 726 -36.37 1.60 -9.24
C LYS A 726 -37.70 1.63 -9.99
N ASN A 727 -37.72 2.04 -11.26
CA ASN A 727 -38.96 2.26 -12.02
C ASN A 727 -39.59 0.97 -12.60
N GLY A 728 -39.02 -0.21 -12.32
CA GLY A 728 -39.60 -1.50 -12.74
C GLY A 728 -39.56 -1.79 -14.25
N TYR A 729 -38.85 -0.97 -15.05
CA TYR A 729 -38.67 -1.17 -16.49
C TYR A 729 -37.43 -1.99 -16.85
N PHE A 730 -36.67 -2.45 -15.85
CA PHE A 730 -35.46 -3.24 -16.03
C PHE A 730 -35.69 -4.68 -15.56
N CYS A 731 -35.02 -5.61 -16.21
CA CYS A 731 -34.89 -7.00 -15.77
C CYS A 731 -33.44 -7.45 -15.91
N LEU A 732 -33.12 -8.63 -15.37
CA LEU A 732 -31.83 -9.23 -15.64
C LEU A 732 -31.79 -9.72 -17.08
N LEU A 733 -30.61 -9.66 -17.71
CA LEU A 733 -30.46 -10.11 -19.09
C LEU A 733 -30.93 -11.57 -19.27
N ARG A 734 -30.63 -12.45 -18.30
CA ARG A 734 -31.06 -13.85 -18.31
C ARG A 734 -32.58 -14.04 -18.38
N ASP A 735 -33.36 -13.05 -17.93
CA ASP A 735 -34.83 -13.16 -17.90
C ASP A 735 -35.45 -12.99 -19.30
N ILE A 736 -34.70 -12.43 -20.25
CA ILE A 736 -35.11 -12.19 -21.64
C ILE A 736 -34.26 -12.96 -22.66
N ALA A 737 -32.98 -13.19 -22.36
CA ALA A 737 -32.05 -13.95 -23.20
C ALA A 737 -30.91 -14.51 -22.35
N VAL A 738 -30.80 -15.84 -22.26
CA VAL A 738 -29.74 -16.46 -21.45
C VAL A 738 -28.40 -16.37 -22.20
N PRO A 739 -27.37 -15.71 -21.63
CA PRO A 739 -26.03 -15.71 -22.22
C PRO A 739 -25.37 -17.08 -22.03
N MET A 740 -24.79 -17.58 -23.12
CA MET A 740 -24.09 -18.85 -23.20
C MET A 740 -22.66 -18.62 -23.69
N ARG A 741 -21.67 -19.24 -23.04
CA ARG A 741 -20.27 -19.08 -23.42
C ARG A 741 -19.97 -19.83 -24.71
N GLY A 742 -19.23 -19.20 -25.64
CA GLY A 742 -18.72 -19.86 -26.84
C GLY A 742 -17.74 -21.00 -26.56
N GLY A 743 -17.44 -21.77 -27.60
CA GLY A 743 -16.68 -23.02 -27.49
C GLY A 743 -15.21 -22.82 -27.16
N THR A 744 -14.61 -23.77 -26.42
CA THR A 744 -13.18 -23.85 -26.13
C THR A 744 -12.57 -25.07 -26.81
N THR A 745 -11.84 -24.85 -27.89
CA THR A 745 -11.28 -25.93 -28.72
C THR A 745 -10.04 -26.61 -28.12
N ARG A 746 -9.33 -25.91 -27.22
CA ARG A 746 -8.06 -26.29 -26.55
C ARG A 746 -6.82 -26.32 -27.46
N ILE A 747 -6.99 -26.54 -28.76
CA ILE A 747 -5.92 -26.52 -29.77
C ILE A 747 -6.36 -25.61 -30.92
N ASN A 748 -6.25 -24.31 -30.72
CA ASN A 748 -6.68 -23.32 -31.71
C ASN A 748 -5.96 -23.51 -33.04
N GLU A 749 -4.71 -23.98 -33.03
CA GLU A 749 -3.86 -24.25 -34.19
C GLU A 749 -4.40 -25.36 -35.10
N PHE A 750 -5.19 -26.29 -34.55
CA PHE A 750 -5.83 -27.37 -35.30
C PHE A 750 -7.29 -27.04 -35.64
N PHE A 751 -8.03 -26.48 -34.68
CA PHE A 751 -9.46 -26.28 -34.86
C PHE A 751 -9.80 -24.98 -35.59
N HIS A 752 -8.95 -23.95 -35.55
CA HIS A 752 -9.17 -22.70 -36.26
C HIS A 752 -8.37 -22.71 -37.56
N THR A 753 -9.08 -22.83 -38.68
CA THR A 753 -8.51 -23.03 -40.01
C THR A 753 -8.67 -21.75 -40.83
N THR A 754 -7.59 -21.29 -41.46
CA THR A 754 -7.65 -20.19 -42.45
C THR A 754 -8.02 -20.76 -43.83
N PRO A 755 -8.49 -19.93 -44.79
CA PRO A 755 -8.84 -20.40 -46.13
C PRO A 755 -7.66 -21.05 -46.84
N GLN A 756 -6.43 -20.54 -46.63
CA GLN A 756 -5.22 -21.08 -47.23
C GLN A 756 -4.90 -22.48 -46.70
N VAL A 757 -5.07 -22.72 -45.39
CA VAL A 757 -4.87 -24.05 -44.80
C VAL A 757 -5.94 -25.01 -45.33
N ALA A 758 -7.20 -24.60 -45.34
CA ALA A 758 -8.29 -25.42 -45.88
C ALA A 758 -8.05 -25.83 -47.35
N GLU A 759 -7.57 -24.90 -48.18
CA GLU A 759 -7.24 -25.14 -49.59
C GLU A 759 -6.03 -26.07 -49.76
N SER A 760 -4.94 -25.85 -49.00
CA SER A 760 -3.72 -26.69 -49.08
C SER A 760 -3.97 -28.17 -48.74
N PHE A 761 -4.89 -28.44 -47.83
CA PHE A 761 -5.31 -29.80 -47.49
C PHE A 761 -6.51 -30.28 -48.31
N ALA A 762 -7.12 -29.41 -49.12
CA ALA A 762 -8.36 -29.64 -49.85
C ALA A 762 -9.50 -30.15 -48.93
N ILE A 763 -9.65 -29.54 -47.75
CA ILE A 763 -10.65 -29.93 -46.75
C ILE A 763 -12.06 -29.68 -47.30
N GLU A 764 -12.94 -30.66 -47.13
CA GLU A 764 -14.33 -30.57 -47.57
C GLU A 764 -15.10 -29.50 -46.78
N THR A 765 -15.88 -28.68 -47.49
CA THR A 765 -16.56 -27.50 -46.91
C THR A 765 -17.57 -27.84 -45.81
N GLU A 766 -18.14 -29.06 -45.81
CA GLU A 766 -19.07 -29.51 -44.76
C GLU A 766 -18.43 -29.60 -43.36
N TYR A 767 -17.09 -29.68 -43.28
CA TYR A 767 -16.36 -29.69 -42.02
C TYR A 767 -15.88 -28.29 -41.59
N LEU A 768 -16.14 -27.26 -42.38
CA LEU A 768 -15.64 -25.90 -42.15
C LEU A 768 -16.81 -24.97 -41.85
N LEU A 769 -17.03 -24.68 -40.58
CA LEU A 769 -18.10 -23.77 -40.15
C LEU A 769 -17.57 -22.35 -39.92
N PRO A 770 -18.36 -21.29 -40.18
CA PRO A 770 -17.94 -19.92 -39.91
C PRO A 770 -17.69 -19.69 -38.41
N LEU A 771 -16.56 -19.06 -38.07
CA LEU A 771 -16.11 -18.83 -36.71
C LEU A 771 -15.88 -17.34 -36.47
N ILE A 772 -16.47 -16.80 -35.40
CA ILE A 772 -16.03 -15.53 -34.80
C ILE A 772 -15.16 -15.82 -33.57
N LYS A 773 -13.86 -15.52 -33.68
CA LYS A 773 -12.86 -15.79 -32.64
C LYS A 773 -12.58 -14.57 -31.78
N SER A 774 -12.55 -13.39 -32.38
CA SER A 774 -12.15 -12.15 -31.72
C SER A 774 -13.12 -11.03 -32.08
N PRO A 775 -13.37 -10.08 -31.15
CA PRO A 775 -14.12 -8.87 -31.50
C PRO A 775 -13.48 -8.12 -32.67
N LYS A 776 -12.17 -8.32 -32.92
CA LYS A 776 -11.45 -7.71 -34.04
C LYS A 776 -11.77 -8.34 -35.41
N ASP A 777 -12.40 -9.51 -35.44
CA ASP A 777 -12.73 -10.22 -36.69
C ASP A 777 -13.81 -9.51 -37.50
N SER A 778 -14.53 -8.55 -36.89
CA SER A 778 -15.45 -7.67 -37.59
C SER A 778 -15.34 -6.25 -37.04
N ILE A 779 -15.13 -5.29 -37.95
CA ILE A 779 -14.99 -3.87 -37.63
C ILE A 779 -16.36 -3.22 -37.34
N ARG A 780 -17.44 -3.79 -37.89
CA ARG A 780 -18.82 -3.31 -37.76
C ARG A 780 -19.62 -4.18 -36.81
N ILE A 781 -20.83 -3.74 -36.46
CA ILE A 781 -21.77 -4.56 -35.68
C ILE A 781 -22.25 -5.76 -36.49
N LEU A 782 -22.68 -5.52 -37.73
CA LEU A 782 -23.15 -6.56 -38.63
C LEU A 782 -21.96 -7.35 -39.19
N ILE A 783 -21.94 -8.65 -38.91
CA ILE A 783 -20.95 -9.59 -39.44
C ILE A 783 -21.35 -10.00 -40.84
N ASP A 784 -20.45 -9.76 -41.79
CA ASP A 784 -20.43 -10.50 -43.05
C ASP A 784 -19.66 -11.81 -42.85
N VAL A 785 -20.33 -12.93 -43.09
CA VAL A 785 -19.75 -14.27 -42.91
C VAL A 785 -18.61 -14.54 -43.90
N GLU A 786 -18.66 -13.89 -45.07
CA GLU A 786 -17.62 -14.04 -46.09
C GLU A 786 -16.33 -13.27 -45.72
N GLU A 787 -16.44 -12.23 -44.89
CA GLU A 787 -15.29 -11.46 -44.39
C GLU A 787 -14.59 -12.12 -43.19
N LEU A 788 -15.23 -13.10 -42.54
CA LEU A 788 -14.60 -13.84 -41.44
C LEU A 788 -13.43 -14.66 -42.00
N GLU A 789 -12.21 -14.35 -41.56
CA GLU A 789 -11.01 -15.07 -41.98
C GLU A 789 -11.03 -16.53 -41.51
N LEU A 790 -11.44 -16.78 -40.26
CA LEU A 790 -11.35 -18.10 -39.66
C LEU A 790 -12.60 -18.95 -39.93
N ARG A 791 -12.35 -20.25 -40.10
CA ARG A 791 -13.35 -21.32 -40.03
C ARG A 791 -12.99 -22.25 -38.88
N ILE A 792 -13.99 -22.88 -38.27
CA ILE A 792 -13.77 -23.94 -37.29
C ILE A 792 -13.90 -25.30 -37.98
N PHE A 793 -12.88 -26.15 -37.83
CA PHE A 793 -12.89 -27.52 -38.33
C PHE A 793 -13.70 -28.42 -37.39
N VAL A 794 -14.78 -29.02 -37.88
CA VAL A 794 -15.69 -29.86 -37.09
C VAL A 794 -15.92 -31.19 -37.80
N CYS A 795 -15.08 -32.18 -37.49
CA CYS A 795 -15.25 -33.55 -37.97
C CYS A 795 -15.62 -34.50 -36.83
N ARG A 796 -16.81 -35.12 -36.91
CA ARG A 796 -17.30 -36.12 -35.94
C ARG A 796 -17.43 -37.51 -36.53
N ARG A 797 -16.69 -37.78 -37.61
CA ARG A 797 -16.65 -39.07 -38.31
C ARG A 797 -15.34 -39.78 -38.01
N SER A 798 -15.38 -41.10 -37.90
CA SER A 798 -14.15 -41.89 -37.75
C SER A 798 -13.31 -41.82 -39.01
N LYS A 799 -11.99 -42.09 -38.91
CA LYS A 799 -11.11 -42.11 -40.07
C LYS A 799 -11.56 -43.13 -41.13
N GLU A 800 -12.15 -44.24 -40.71
CA GLU A 800 -12.72 -45.27 -41.59
C GLU A 800 -13.90 -44.70 -42.38
N LYS A 801 -14.79 -43.96 -41.71
CA LYS A 801 -15.94 -43.35 -42.38
C LYS A 801 -15.52 -42.22 -43.33
N LEU A 802 -14.48 -41.46 -43.00
CA LEU A 802 -13.90 -40.47 -43.91
C LEU A 802 -13.35 -41.14 -45.19
N LYS A 803 -12.69 -42.30 -45.06
CA LYS A 803 -12.22 -43.09 -46.21
C LYS A 803 -13.37 -43.61 -47.06
N GLU A 804 -14.42 -44.16 -46.43
CA GLU A 804 -15.62 -44.67 -47.12
C GLU A 804 -16.31 -43.59 -47.95
N LEU A 805 -16.43 -42.38 -47.40
CA LEU A 805 -17.06 -41.24 -48.09
C LEU A 805 -16.14 -40.58 -49.12
N GLY A 806 -14.86 -40.95 -49.18
CA GLY A 806 -13.87 -40.33 -50.07
C GLY A 806 -13.42 -38.94 -49.63
N HIS A 807 -13.62 -38.56 -48.37
CA HIS A 807 -13.27 -37.24 -47.82
C HIS A 807 -11.77 -37.20 -47.48
N LYS A 808 -10.94 -37.13 -48.53
CA LYS A 808 -9.48 -37.22 -48.44
C LYS A 808 -8.85 -35.99 -47.80
N GLY A 809 -9.49 -34.82 -47.87
CA GLY A 809 -8.93 -33.59 -47.33
C GLY A 809 -8.95 -33.57 -45.81
N ALA A 810 -10.14 -33.76 -45.23
CA ALA A 810 -10.29 -33.88 -43.78
C ALA A 810 -9.44 -35.02 -43.19
N LEU A 811 -9.34 -36.16 -43.87
CA LEU A 811 -8.51 -37.28 -43.44
C LEU A 811 -7.02 -36.89 -43.36
N LYS A 812 -6.47 -36.29 -44.42
CA LYS A 812 -5.08 -35.81 -44.45
C LYS A 812 -4.82 -34.77 -43.36
N TYR A 813 -5.76 -33.88 -43.12
CA TYR A 813 -5.64 -32.84 -42.09
C TYR A 813 -5.57 -33.44 -40.68
N VAL A 814 -6.42 -34.42 -40.39
CA VAL A 814 -6.37 -35.18 -39.13
C VAL A 814 -5.04 -35.92 -38.97
N GLU A 815 -4.59 -36.64 -40.00
CA GLU A 815 -3.31 -37.39 -39.96
C GLU A 815 -2.08 -36.46 -39.83
N TRP A 816 -2.18 -35.22 -40.32
CA TRP A 816 -1.18 -34.19 -40.08
C TRP A 816 -1.18 -33.71 -38.62
N GLY A 817 -2.37 -33.46 -38.05
CA GLY A 817 -2.55 -33.07 -36.66
C GLY A 817 -2.04 -34.10 -35.66
N GLU A 818 -2.15 -35.40 -35.99
CA GLU A 818 -1.63 -36.52 -35.18
C GLU A 818 -0.11 -36.46 -34.96
N LYS A 819 0.62 -35.77 -35.86
CA LYS A 819 2.08 -35.64 -35.82
C LYS A 819 2.55 -34.35 -35.16
N GLN A 820 1.63 -33.46 -34.76
CA GLN A 820 1.97 -32.19 -34.14
C GLN A 820 2.08 -32.34 -32.62
N THR A 821 2.86 -31.45 -32.01
CA THR A 821 3.08 -31.43 -30.56
C THR A 821 2.69 -30.09 -29.95
N TYR A 822 2.41 -30.08 -28.65
CA TYR A 822 2.20 -28.83 -27.91
C TYR A 822 3.51 -28.03 -27.85
N SER A 823 3.46 -26.78 -28.25
CA SER A 823 4.64 -25.90 -28.29
C SER A 823 4.93 -25.22 -26.94
N ARG A 824 3.93 -25.12 -26.06
CA ARG A 824 3.97 -24.38 -24.78
C ARG A 824 3.06 -25.04 -23.73
N GLY A 825 3.25 -24.64 -22.47
CA GLY A 825 2.44 -25.11 -21.33
C GLY A 825 2.89 -26.46 -20.77
N GLU A 826 2.09 -27.01 -19.86
CA GLU A 826 2.37 -28.27 -19.13
C GLU A 826 2.56 -29.48 -20.07
N PHE A 827 1.92 -29.46 -21.24
CA PHE A 827 2.00 -30.54 -22.23
C PHE A 827 3.13 -30.37 -23.27
N LYS A 828 4.04 -29.41 -23.10
CA LYS A 828 5.07 -29.10 -24.10
C LYS A 828 5.83 -30.35 -24.55
N GLY A 829 5.85 -30.62 -25.85
CA GLY A 829 6.51 -31.80 -26.46
C GLY A 829 5.65 -33.05 -26.56
N LEU A 830 4.47 -33.10 -25.92
CA LEU A 830 3.49 -34.17 -26.08
C LEU A 830 2.76 -34.04 -27.43
N ASN A 831 2.37 -35.15 -28.07
CA ASN A 831 1.55 -35.07 -29.28
C ASN A 831 0.14 -34.57 -28.94
N TRP A 832 -0.49 -33.85 -29.86
CA TRP A 832 -1.87 -33.37 -29.66
C TRP A 832 -2.89 -34.45 -29.26
N PRO A 833 -2.90 -35.64 -29.89
CA PRO A 833 -3.85 -36.71 -29.54
C PRO A 833 -3.72 -37.20 -28.10
N ASP A 834 -2.51 -37.13 -27.53
CA ASP A 834 -2.19 -37.67 -26.21
C ASP A 834 -2.53 -36.67 -25.08
N GLY A 835 -2.99 -35.46 -25.43
CA GLY A 835 -3.40 -34.46 -24.44
C GLY A 835 -4.61 -34.91 -23.62
N THR A 836 -4.57 -34.63 -22.32
CA THR A 836 -5.57 -35.09 -21.32
C THR A 836 -7.02 -34.81 -21.71
N TRP A 837 -7.28 -33.69 -22.38
CA TRP A 837 -8.64 -33.25 -22.78
C TRP A 837 -9.13 -33.85 -24.10
N LEU A 838 -8.25 -34.47 -24.88
CA LEU A 838 -8.53 -34.95 -26.23
C LEU A 838 -8.50 -36.48 -26.33
N VAL A 839 -7.66 -37.14 -25.54
CA VAL A 839 -7.40 -38.59 -25.61
C VAL A 839 -8.68 -39.45 -25.52
N ASN A 840 -9.69 -38.98 -24.79
CA ASN A 840 -10.95 -39.71 -24.57
C ASN A 840 -12.09 -39.30 -25.52
N ARG A 841 -11.83 -38.45 -26.52
CA ARG A 841 -12.86 -38.02 -27.48
C ARG A 841 -13.20 -39.14 -28.46
N GLN A 842 -14.47 -39.19 -28.85
CA GLN A 842 -15.01 -40.16 -29.81
C GLN A 842 -15.61 -39.43 -31.02
N PRO A 843 -15.44 -39.95 -32.26
CA PRO A 843 -14.73 -41.17 -32.64
C PRO A 843 -13.19 -41.04 -32.73
N GLY A 844 -12.63 -39.90 -32.33
CA GLY A 844 -11.18 -39.68 -32.26
C GLY A 844 -10.86 -38.36 -31.55
N TRP A 845 -9.57 -38.12 -31.29
CA TRP A 845 -9.09 -36.93 -30.57
C TRP A 845 -9.52 -35.58 -31.21
N TYR A 846 -9.65 -35.58 -32.54
CA TYR A 846 -10.07 -34.44 -33.36
C TYR A 846 -11.59 -34.18 -33.33
N ALA A 847 -12.38 -35.07 -32.73
CA ALA A 847 -13.84 -34.94 -32.69
C ALA A 847 -14.28 -33.94 -31.64
N LEU A 848 -14.49 -32.69 -32.06
CA LEU A 848 -14.91 -31.62 -31.17
C LEU A 848 -16.35 -31.87 -30.64
N PRO A 849 -16.59 -31.83 -29.32
CA PRO A 849 -17.91 -32.05 -28.74
C PRO A 849 -18.96 -31.09 -29.31
N SER A 850 -20.21 -31.54 -29.43
CA SER A 850 -21.31 -30.68 -29.90
C SER A 850 -21.52 -29.45 -29.01
N THR A 851 -21.26 -29.57 -27.71
CA THR A 851 -21.34 -28.47 -26.74
C THR A 851 -20.36 -27.34 -27.03
N GLU A 852 -19.27 -27.60 -27.75
CA GLU A 852 -18.24 -26.61 -28.12
C GLU A 852 -18.49 -25.98 -29.50
N THR A 853 -19.55 -26.39 -30.20
CA THR A 853 -19.91 -25.87 -31.53
C THR A 853 -21.36 -25.41 -31.60
N ASN A 854 -21.90 -24.90 -30.49
CA ASN A 854 -23.18 -24.23 -30.52
C ASN A 854 -23.06 -22.93 -31.32
N SER A 855 -24.06 -22.63 -32.15
CA SER A 855 -24.12 -21.41 -32.95
C SER A 855 -25.04 -20.36 -32.34
N GLY A 856 -24.83 -19.10 -32.68
CA GLY A 856 -25.74 -18.01 -32.37
C GLY A 856 -25.83 -16.97 -33.49
N GLN A 857 -26.64 -15.95 -33.29
CA GLN A 857 -26.71 -14.75 -34.16
C GLN A 857 -26.27 -13.47 -33.45
N VAL A 858 -26.38 -13.42 -32.11
CA VAL A 858 -26.02 -12.27 -31.28
C VAL A 858 -24.80 -12.62 -30.46
N PHE A 859 -23.77 -11.75 -30.45
CA PHE A 859 -22.49 -12.02 -29.82
C PHE A 859 -22.05 -10.87 -28.92
N PHE A 860 -22.15 -11.10 -27.61
CA PHE A 860 -21.65 -10.19 -26.59
C PHE A 860 -20.18 -10.50 -26.31
N SER A 861 -19.30 -9.52 -26.48
CA SER A 861 -17.87 -9.69 -26.26
C SER A 861 -17.55 -9.79 -24.76
N GLN A 862 -16.76 -10.79 -24.37
CA GLN A 862 -16.33 -10.97 -22.98
C GLN A 862 -15.47 -9.81 -22.46
N SER A 863 -14.67 -9.20 -23.34
CA SER A 863 -13.76 -8.11 -23.02
C SER A 863 -14.04 -6.92 -23.92
N ILE A 864 -14.17 -5.75 -23.30
CA ILE A 864 -14.51 -4.47 -23.92
C ILE A 864 -13.35 -3.50 -23.64
N GLY A 865 -12.73 -2.98 -24.70
CA GLY A 865 -11.73 -1.93 -24.61
C GLY A 865 -12.39 -0.56 -24.69
N GLU A 866 -11.96 0.26 -25.65
CA GLU A 866 -12.46 1.64 -25.80
C GLU A 866 -13.90 1.74 -26.34
N ARG A 867 -14.40 0.70 -27.03
CA ARG A 867 -15.69 0.74 -27.73
C ARG A 867 -16.63 -0.35 -27.22
N HIS A 868 -17.78 0.07 -26.69
CA HIS A 868 -18.91 -0.83 -26.40
C HIS A 868 -19.59 -1.24 -27.71
N MET A 869 -19.23 -2.41 -28.24
CA MET A 869 -19.73 -2.89 -29.52
C MET A 869 -19.87 -4.41 -29.50
N HIS A 870 -21.09 -4.88 -29.64
CA HIS A 870 -21.45 -6.30 -29.70
C HIS A 870 -21.90 -6.67 -31.11
N ARG A 871 -21.57 -7.89 -31.55
CA ARG A 871 -21.76 -8.29 -32.95
C ARG A 871 -23.10 -8.96 -33.18
N TYR A 872 -23.58 -8.85 -34.42
CA TYR A 872 -24.80 -9.46 -34.90
C TYR A 872 -24.56 -10.11 -36.27
N CYS A 873 -25.13 -11.27 -36.51
CA CYS A 873 -25.12 -11.91 -37.81
C CYS A 873 -26.54 -12.33 -38.20
N ASN A 874 -26.91 -12.14 -39.46
CA ASN A 874 -28.18 -12.64 -40.01
C ASN A 874 -28.19 -14.18 -40.14
N LYS A 875 -27.03 -14.84 -40.00
CA LYS A 875 -26.85 -16.30 -40.07
C LYS A 875 -26.33 -16.83 -38.74
N GLN A 876 -26.63 -18.08 -38.45
CA GLN A 876 -26.08 -18.79 -37.30
C GLN A 876 -24.59 -19.08 -37.56
N ILE A 877 -23.71 -18.58 -36.69
CA ILE A 877 -22.25 -18.83 -36.77
C ILE A 877 -21.71 -19.27 -35.41
N ILE A 878 -20.52 -19.88 -35.41
CA ILE A 878 -19.90 -20.43 -34.20
C ILE A 878 -19.10 -19.34 -33.48
N PRO A 879 -19.35 -19.09 -32.18
CA PRO A 879 -18.52 -18.22 -31.36
C PRO A 879 -17.40 -18.99 -30.64
N ASP A 880 -16.21 -18.41 -30.62
CA ASP A 880 -15.17 -18.77 -29.65
C ASP A 880 -15.56 -18.33 -28.24
N CYS A 881 -14.91 -18.91 -27.24
CA CYS A 881 -15.09 -18.61 -25.83
C CYS A 881 -14.85 -17.16 -25.40
N THR A 882 -14.28 -16.32 -26.27
CA THR A 882 -14.18 -14.86 -26.14
C THR A 882 -15.52 -14.12 -26.31
N HIS A 883 -16.56 -14.81 -26.79
CA HIS A 883 -17.91 -14.25 -26.96
C HIS A 883 -18.96 -15.07 -26.22
N TYR A 884 -20.04 -14.39 -25.85
CA TYR A 884 -21.27 -15.00 -25.37
C TYR A 884 -22.31 -14.90 -26.47
N TYR A 885 -22.92 -16.03 -26.79
CA TYR A 885 -24.10 -16.07 -27.65
C TYR A 885 -25.36 -16.20 -26.81
N PHE A 886 -26.50 -15.95 -27.43
CA PHE A 886 -27.77 -15.90 -26.72
C PHE A 886 -28.76 -16.92 -27.26
N VAL A 887 -29.59 -17.42 -26.35
CA VAL A 887 -30.85 -18.08 -26.68
C VAL A 887 -31.96 -17.15 -26.20
N PRO A 888 -32.53 -16.31 -27.08
CA PRO A 888 -33.62 -15.40 -26.71
C PRO A 888 -34.88 -16.18 -26.31
N ASN A 889 -35.70 -15.59 -25.45
CA ASN A 889 -37.06 -16.08 -25.21
C ASN A 889 -37.88 -16.01 -26.52
N LYS A 890 -38.90 -16.88 -26.64
CA LYS A 890 -39.70 -17.05 -27.87
C LYS A 890 -40.27 -15.74 -28.47
N ASP A 891 -40.50 -14.72 -27.64
CA ASP A 891 -41.12 -13.45 -28.04
C ASP A 891 -40.12 -12.31 -28.33
N ILE A 892 -38.82 -12.63 -28.41
CA ILE A 892 -37.74 -11.66 -28.60
C ILE A 892 -36.87 -12.08 -29.79
N GLU A 893 -36.89 -11.27 -30.84
CA GLU A 893 -36.05 -11.46 -32.02
C GLU A 893 -34.57 -11.12 -31.73
N ASP A 894 -33.65 -11.92 -32.27
CA ASP A 894 -32.20 -11.73 -32.15
C ASP A 894 -31.74 -10.31 -32.52
N LYS A 895 -32.34 -9.73 -33.56
CA LYS A 895 -32.01 -8.37 -34.02
C LYS A 895 -32.36 -7.29 -32.99
N ILE A 896 -33.54 -7.41 -32.37
CA ILE A 896 -33.99 -6.49 -31.30
C ILE A 896 -33.12 -6.68 -30.06
N LEU A 897 -32.76 -7.92 -29.72
CA LEU A 897 -31.82 -8.19 -28.63
C LEU A 897 -30.47 -7.53 -28.91
N SER A 898 -29.93 -7.65 -30.12
CA SER A 898 -28.67 -7.00 -30.48
C SER A 898 -28.74 -5.48 -30.42
N ALA A 899 -29.88 -4.88 -30.79
CA ALA A 899 -30.13 -3.46 -30.64
C ALA A 899 -30.08 -3.02 -29.17
N LEU A 900 -30.69 -3.80 -28.26
CA LEU A 900 -30.64 -3.57 -26.83
C LEU A 900 -29.21 -3.65 -26.28
N LEU A 901 -28.46 -4.68 -26.65
CA LEU A 901 -27.09 -4.91 -26.16
C LEU A 901 -26.13 -3.80 -26.62
N ASN A 902 -26.34 -3.21 -27.80
CA ASN A 902 -25.56 -2.07 -28.29
C ASN A 902 -26.07 -0.70 -27.81
N SER A 903 -27.04 -0.66 -26.89
CA SER A 903 -27.53 0.59 -26.31
C SER A 903 -26.59 1.16 -25.25
N SER A 904 -26.62 2.49 -25.05
CA SER A 904 -25.91 3.16 -23.97
C SER A 904 -26.33 2.70 -22.58
N VAL A 905 -27.57 2.21 -22.43
CA VAL A 905 -28.08 1.66 -21.17
C VAL A 905 -27.40 0.32 -20.84
N CYS A 906 -27.23 -0.55 -21.84
CA CYS A 906 -26.47 -1.79 -21.66
C CYS A 906 -24.99 -1.49 -21.41
N ALA A 907 -24.41 -0.51 -22.10
CA ALA A 907 -23.03 -0.06 -21.86
C ALA A 907 -22.83 0.42 -20.42
N LEU A 908 -23.74 1.26 -19.91
CA LEU A 908 -23.70 1.72 -18.51
C LEU A 908 -23.81 0.55 -17.52
N SER A 909 -24.70 -0.42 -17.77
CA SER A 909 -24.79 -1.61 -16.92
C SER A 909 -23.52 -2.47 -16.97
N SER A 910 -22.89 -2.58 -18.13
CA SER A 910 -21.62 -3.27 -18.31
C SER A 910 -20.51 -2.61 -17.49
N GLU A 911 -20.38 -1.28 -17.53
CA GLU A 911 -19.38 -0.52 -16.74
C GLU A 911 -19.56 -0.71 -15.23
N ILE A 912 -20.80 -0.82 -14.74
CA ILE A 912 -21.08 -0.94 -13.30
C ILE A 912 -20.75 -2.34 -12.78
N PHE A 913 -21.08 -3.38 -13.54
CA PHE A 913 -20.97 -4.78 -13.10
C PHE A 913 -19.79 -5.54 -13.68
N GLY A 914 -19.14 -5.00 -14.72
CA GLY A 914 -17.92 -5.52 -15.28
C GLY A 914 -16.71 -5.24 -14.39
N ARG A 915 -15.62 -5.96 -14.68
CA ARG A 915 -14.39 -5.92 -13.91
C ARG A 915 -13.33 -5.27 -14.77
N VAL A 916 -12.69 -4.21 -14.28
CA VAL A 916 -11.51 -3.67 -14.95
C VAL A 916 -10.36 -4.66 -14.74
N THR A 917 -9.77 -5.12 -15.84
CA THR A 917 -8.71 -6.13 -15.86
C THR A 917 -7.54 -5.65 -16.71
N LEU A 918 -6.39 -6.34 -16.59
CA LEU A 918 -5.20 -6.15 -17.43
C LEU A 918 -4.44 -4.82 -17.27
N GLY A 919 -4.70 -4.03 -16.23
CA GLY A 919 -3.98 -2.77 -15.97
C GLY A 919 -4.31 -1.61 -16.92
N ASP A 920 -4.65 -1.91 -18.17
CA ASP A 920 -4.93 -0.94 -19.26
C ASP A 920 -6.41 -0.52 -19.36
N GLY A 921 -7.23 -0.79 -18.34
CA GLY A 921 -8.63 -0.35 -18.34
C GLY A 921 -9.62 -1.23 -19.12
N VAL A 922 -9.22 -2.43 -19.57
CA VAL A 922 -10.12 -3.34 -20.30
C VAL A 922 -11.19 -3.89 -19.36
N LEU A 923 -12.46 -3.64 -19.70
CA LEU A 923 -13.61 -4.14 -18.97
C LEU A 923 -13.88 -5.59 -19.38
N SER A 924 -13.76 -6.52 -18.42
CA SER A 924 -14.10 -7.92 -18.60
C SER A 924 -15.38 -8.27 -17.85
N ILE A 925 -16.30 -8.95 -18.53
CA ILE A 925 -17.56 -9.43 -17.97
C ILE A 925 -17.57 -10.93 -18.19
N LYS A 926 -17.62 -11.72 -17.10
CA LYS A 926 -17.77 -13.18 -17.21
C LYS A 926 -19.19 -13.55 -17.65
N VAL A 927 -19.39 -14.76 -18.19
CA VAL A 927 -20.73 -15.20 -18.64
C VAL A 927 -21.70 -15.25 -17.48
N GLU A 928 -21.23 -15.66 -16.30
CA GLU A 928 -22.01 -15.66 -15.08
C GLU A 928 -22.33 -14.22 -14.65
N ASP A 929 -21.40 -13.28 -14.83
CA ASP A 929 -21.64 -11.88 -14.50
C ASP A 929 -22.72 -11.26 -15.41
N ALA A 930 -22.63 -11.53 -16.72
CA ALA A 930 -23.62 -11.11 -17.70
C ALA A 930 -25.00 -11.72 -17.41
N ARG A 931 -25.03 -13.01 -17.03
CA ARG A 931 -26.25 -13.73 -16.68
C ARG A 931 -26.88 -13.17 -15.42
N ASP A 932 -26.07 -12.93 -14.39
CA ASP A 932 -26.57 -12.82 -13.03
C ASP A 932 -26.71 -11.39 -12.51
N TYR A 933 -26.07 -10.41 -13.16
CA TYR A 933 -26.10 -9.02 -12.70
C TYR A 933 -26.40 -7.99 -13.78
N LEU A 934 -26.24 -8.32 -15.07
CA LEU A 934 -26.45 -7.32 -16.12
C LEU A 934 -27.92 -6.94 -16.21
N LEU A 935 -28.22 -5.67 -15.97
CA LEU A 935 -29.56 -5.12 -16.00
C LEU A 935 -29.79 -4.43 -17.34
N VAL A 936 -30.90 -4.78 -17.97
CA VAL A 936 -31.29 -4.24 -19.28
C VAL A 936 -32.78 -3.86 -19.27
N PRO A 937 -33.19 -2.91 -20.13
CA PRO A 937 -34.60 -2.63 -20.34
C PRO A 937 -35.39 -3.92 -20.68
N ASP A 938 -36.53 -4.11 -20.02
CA ASP A 938 -37.38 -5.28 -20.20
C ASP A 938 -38.18 -5.18 -21.51
N LEU A 939 -37.64 -5.80 -22.56
CA LEU A 939 -38.26 -5.83 -23.90
C LEU A 939 -39.65 -6.49 -23.92
N ARG A 940 -40.02 -7.27 -22.89
CA ARG A 940 -41.35 -7.86 -22.78
C ARG A 940 -42.42 -6.81 -22.48
N LYS A 941 -42.01 -5.67 -21.91
CA LYS A 941 -42.89 -4.52 -21.61
C LYS A 941 -42.95 -3.48 -22.74
N SER A 942 -42.14 -3.63 -23.79
CA SER A 942 -42.10 -2.68 -24.91
C SER A 942 -43.24 -2.89 -25.89
N THR A 943 -43.84 -1.80 -26.37
CA THR A 943 -44.87 -1.84 -27.43
C THR A 943 -44.27 -2.22 -28.78
N PHE A 944 -45.11 -2.65 -29.72
CA PHE A 944 -44.67 -2.94 -31.10
C PHE A 944 -43.99 -1.72 -31.76
N GLU A 945 -44.55 -0.52 -31.59
CA GLU A 945 -43.97 0.71 -32.14
C GLU A 945 -42.58 1.02 -31.56
N GLN A 946 -42.40 0.79 -30.24
CA GLN A 946 -41.10 0.96 -29.59
C GLN A 946 -40.08 -0.04 -30.12
N LYS A 947 -40.46 -1.32 -30.25
CA LYS A 947 -39.61 -2.38 -30.82
C LYS A 947 -39.22 -2.04 -32.27
N LYS A 948 -40.17 -1.60 -33.09
CA LYS A 948 -39.92 -1.18 -34.47
C LYS A 948 -38.92 -0.02 -34.54
N ARG A 949 -39.12 1.04 -33.74
CA ARG A 949 -38.19 2.17 -33.66
C ARG A 949 -36.78 1.75 -33.23
N LEU A 950 -36.67 0.77 -32.32
CA LEU A 950 -35.39 0.20 -31.88
C LEU A 950 -34.68 -0.50 -33.04
N THR A 951 -35.40 -1.33 -33.80
CA THR A 951 -34.88 -2.03 -34.98
C THR A 951 -34.44 -1.06 -36.08
N ASP A 952 -35.25 -0.04 -36.39
CA ASP A 952 -34.93 0.96 -37.42
C ASP A 952 -33.65 1.74 -37.05
N ALA A 953 -33.51 2.12 -35.77
CA ALA A 953 -32.31 2.77 -35.27
C ALA A 953 -31.07 1.86 -35.29
N PHE A 954 -31.26 0.57 -34.99
CA PHE A 954 -30.19 -0.43 -35.03
C PHE A 954 -29.73 -0.71 -36.47
N ASP A 955 -30.64 -0.71 -37.44
CA ASP A 955 -30.27 -0.84 -38.86
C ASP A 955 -29.39 0.30 -39.31
N ALA A 956 -29.72 1.54 -38.95
CA ALA A 956 -28.86 2.68 -39.21
C ALA A 956 -27.48 2.53 -38.53
N LEU A 957 -27.44 1.99 -37.30
CA LEU A 957 -26.19 1.76 -36.56
C LEU A 957 -25.33 0.67 -37.22
N CYS A 958 -25.93 -0.39 -37.76
CA CYS A 958 -25.22 -1.48 -38.46
C CYS A 958 -24.53 -1.03 -39.76
N THR A 959 -24.93 0.11 -40.34
CA THR A 959 -24.27 0.66 -41.54
C THR A 959 -23.01 1.48 -41.23
N ARG A 960 -22.79 1.82 -39.96
CA ARG A 960 -21.60 2.52 -39.47
C ARG A 960 -20.51 1.52 -39.09
#